data_AF-A0A8J2JG50-F1
#
_entry.id   AF-A0A8J2JG50-F1
#
_cell.length_a   1.000
_cell.length_b   1.000
_cell.length_c   1.000
_cell.angle_alpha   90.00
_cell.angle_beta   90.00
_cell.angle_gamma   90.00
#
_symmetry.space_group_name_H-M   'P 1'
#
loop_
_entity.id
_entity.type
_entity.pdbx_description
1 polymer ?
#
loop_
_entity_poly.entity_id
_entity_poly.type
_entity_poly.pdbx_seq_one_letter_code
_entity_poly.pdbx_strand_id
1 'polypeptide(L)'
;MSIQILFQVQSVLKLVIDSKQLWQPAVVILVRFDLAISEQVLEQWGRKFRPDSQVYLLFWEESPNGSLNIVSIIEVYSITDVSVVRRVQVQNNRQVTEMISSDFLPKFIEARTLRRSDFQKALIVGVNVENPDYEATIKFKHVNGSEKVEFEDGFVVLEFRYLRDALNFTEGAARWPTYLRQAPNGSLTGLAVPINFGMVDICIGYTEFLEYRMAAPNGITYLHPTFYNSIQVFFTQPGASSIRDIFLNTFTKEIWMALFGTWFIIISCLLTFIRVKVRFNQRVHPADLLFYDGVWIWAAAAICQKGFYASPSSVSIKMIFLIGIISGLILYTAYSAALVSILSVEVVPVKQFYDLLKNNFQIFGDNHIPTAMAVVKSLETEGTISKLRGHNGRSVDLAKAIPKLITSKTAIVSFTDSFDQVAIKRNYQPLYFCKKIYKVLYRQTPAVASMFVKRGSPLREYFNCKIALMNERGILRHMRSMYMASTTINCLKEGGALQQRLALTDMFTAFLILITGFILSVVLVLIERAKSFKIRQRSNARIAEAEVCRNGIVEDSVLGQGFVATRNIKPGTVILDENPVVVCPFTFEDPVYCLTCGLVEEEWQISMRGRRCTRCKWPICSLRCETLAVHAENECQIFANEMFSQLSSLGFLGEDVVMFIRICMFKKWNPDKYQQVLELSSEFNLPPDDWPQGLESAFKWLLDYVEGLELDTEEIAKLHRIFCINCFSGPRPENITSNDFCSTRCVKGLYLQASRINHSCIPNCHWTITPISEYQIRIRTTRAVKKGEPLTHSYWLPIIDQATLARRELIQQKGYFRCECARCQDPTELGTYMSGVVCKACRRNETEGYFLPEDPLNVEADARWKCTCCQKIKLAKEILPVIKELQQRIHKQASWYRRKPFDERFIDFCKSLVNEISGVTLHPNHWIIKCVMEHVVAYLICHRETTMSLELSEYFVKCGKHLLSILDLLTPGITCSRAGVQYQLSSALYYQQLSQQCQQFDLRKSEECEMFLREALKF
;
A
#
# COMPACT_ATOMS: atom_id res chain seq x y z
N MET A 1 -63.75 78.26 -15.36
CA MET A 1 -62.92 77.28 -16.09
C MET A 1 -63.85 76.19 -16.62
N SER A 2 -64.03 76.11 -17.93
CA SER A 2 -64.95 75.17 -18.57
C SER A 2 -64.36 73.76 -18.51
N ILE A 3 -65.03 72.84 -17.82
CA ILE A 3 -64.62 71.43 -17.69
C ILE A 3 -65.11 70.70 -18.95
N GLN A 4 -64.22 70.37 -19.88
CA GLN A 4 -64.54 69.47 -21.00
C GLN A 4 -64.41 68.02 -20.54
N ILE A 5 -65.56 67.35 -20.40
CA ILE A 5 -65.68 65.93 -20.08
C ILE A 5 -65.56 65.15 -21.40
N LEU A 6 -64.44 64.45 -21.57
CA LEU A 6 -64.24 63.47 -22.65
C LEU A 6 -63.89 62.15 -21.97
N PHE A 7 -64.89 61.29 -21.76
CA PHE A 7 -64.88 59.80 -21.79
C PHE A 7 -66.18 59.27 -21.14
N GLN A 8 -66.91 58.41 -21.85
CA GLN A 8 -68.14 57.75 -21.38
C GLN A 8 -67.80 56.62 -20.39
N VAL A 9 -67.57 56.95 -19.13
CA VAL A 9 -67.72 56.03 -17.99
C VAL A 9 -68.30 56.86 -16.85
N GLN A 10 -69.52 56.55 -16.38
CA GLN A 10 -70.32 57.37 -15.45
C GLN A 10 -69.69 57.61 -14.04
N SER A 11 -68.45 57.20 -13.81
CA SER A 11 -67.80 57.18 -12.49
C SER A 11 -66.33 57.66 -12.50
N VAL A 12 -65.85 58.29 -13.58
CA VAL A 12 -64.50 58.88 -13.67
C VAL A 12 -64.59 60.40 -13.84
N LEU A 13 -64.04 61.16 -12.88
CA LEU A 13 -63.96 62.62 -12.94
C LEU A 13 -62.54 63.04 -13.37
N LYS A 14 -62.41 63.62 -14.56
CA LYS A 14 -61.15 64.17 -15.08
C LYS A 14 -61.03 65.64 -14.67
N LEU A 15 -60.04 65.95 -13.82
CA LEU A 15 -59.68 67.32 -13.46
C LEU A 15 -58.40 67.69 -14.21
N VAL A 16 -58.53 68.49 -15.28
CA VAL A 16 -57.38 69.07 -15.98
C VAL A 16 -57.12 70.43 -15.39
N ILE A 17 -56.00 70.58 -14.67
CA ILE A 17 -55.55 71.86 -14.15
C ILE A 17 -54.64 72.47 -15.21
N ASP A 18 -55.21 73.37 -16.02
CA ASP A 18 -54.48 74.11 -17.03
C ASP A 18 -54.02 75.46 -16.45
N SER A 19 -52.77 75.52 -16.02
CA SER A 19 -52.14 76.77 -15.59
C SER A 19 -51.45 77.41 -16.79
N LYS A 20 -51.79 78.67 -17.09
CA LYS A 20 -51.18 79.46 -18.19
C LYS A 20 -49.64 79.63 -18.07
N GLN A 21 -49.03 79.24 -16.94
CA GLN A 21 -47.58 79.30 -16.71
C GLN A 21 -46.87 77.94 -16.86
N LEU A 22 -47.58 76.86 -17.17
CA LEU A 22 -47.00 75.52 -17.27
C LEU A 22 -46.96 75.03 -18.73
N TRP A 23 -45.77 74.68 -19.21
CA TRP A 23 -45.60 74.05 -20.55
C TRP A 23 -46.19 72.62 -20.63
N GLN A 24 -46.54 71.99 -19.50
CA GLN A 24 -47.27 70.71 -19.45
C GLN A 24 -48.34 70.72 -18.35
N PRO A 25 -49.61 70.38 -18.61
CA PRO A 25 -50.60 70.23 -17.54
C PRO A 25 -50.29 68.97 -16.72
N ALA A 26 -50.29 69.09 -15.39
CA ALA A 26 -50.37 67.91 -14.52
C ALA A 26 -51.82 67.39 -14.61
N VAL A 27 -52.00 66.12 -14.95
CA VAL A 27 -53.33 65.53 -15.15
C VAL A 27 -53.68 64.72 -13.91
N VAL A 28 -54.71 65.14 -13.19
CA VAL A 28 -55.23 64.40 -12.03
C VAL A 28 -56.54 63.73 -12.44
N ILE A 29 -56.62 62.41 -12.30
CA ILE A 29 -57.80 61.61 -12.60
C ILE A 29 -58.29 61.01 -11.29
N LEU A 30 -59.54 61.31 -10.93
CA LEU A 30 -60.19 60.72 -9.76
C LEU A 30 -60.90 59.43 -10.17
N VAL A 31 -60.56 58.33 -9.51
CA VAL A 31 -61.10 56.99 -9.76
C VAL A 31 -61.75 56.48 -8.48
N ARG A 32 -62.94 55.89 -8.55
CA ARG A 32 -63.56 55.27 -7.38
C ARG A 32 -62.86 53.94 -7.05
N PHE A 33 -62.57 53.67 -5.77
CA PHE A 33 -61.74 52.55 -5.31
C PHE A 33 -62.29 51.17 -5.67
N ASP A 34 -63.62 51.04 -5.78
CA ASP A 34 -64.32 49.82 -6.17
C ASP A 34 -64.18 49.45 -7.66
N LEU A 35 -63.64 50.34 -8.49
CA LEU A 35 -63.36 50.06 -9.90
C LEU A 35 -62.00 49.38 -10.04
N ALA A 36 -62.02 48.08 -10.32
CA ALA A 36 -60.84 47.33 -10.75
C ALA A 36 -60.40 47.79 -12.15
N ILE A 37 -59.47 48.75 -12.22
CA ILE A 37 -58.82 49.12 -13.49
C ILE A 37 -57.70 48.11 -13.77
N SER A 38 -57.82 47.38 -14.89
CA SER A 38 -56.75 46.48 -15.33
C SER A 38 -55.50 47.24 -15.77
N GLU A 39 -54.32 46.63 -15.63
CA GLU A 39 -53.05 47.23 -16.08
C GLU A 39 -53.08 47.60 -17.56
N GLN A 40 -53.75 46.81 -18.40
CA GLN A 40 -53.91 47.09 -19.84
C GLN A 40 -54.65 48.41 -20.11
N VAL A 41 -55.65 48.77 -19.30
CA VAL A 41 -56.37 50.05 -19.44
C VAL A 41 -55.49 51.22 -19.01
N LEU A 42 -54.74 51.05 -17.92
CA LEU A 42 -53.75 52.03 -17.49
C LEU A 42 -52.66 52.25 -18.55
N GLU A 43 -52.23 51.17 -19.22
CA GLU A 43 -51.29 51.23 -20.32
C GLU A 43 -51.83 52.02 -21.51
N GLN A 44 -53.06 51.74 -21.95
CA GLN A 44 -53.72 52.47 -23.03
C GLN A 44 -53.91 53.95 -22.70
N TRP A 45 -54.18 54.29 -21.44
CA TRP A 45 -54.31 55.68 -21.00
C TRP A 45 -52.96 56.38 -20.99
N GLY A 46 -51.93 55.73 -20.44
CA GLY A 46 -50.57 56.28 -20.40
C GLY A 46 -50.03 56.66 -21.79
N ARG A 47 -50.29 55.84 -22.83
CA ARG A 47 -49.89 56.10 -24.23
C ARG A 47 -50.42 57.40 -24.83
N LYS A 48 -51.50 57.97 -24.27
CA LYS A 48 -52.08 59.24 -24.75
C LYS A 48 -51.36 60.48 -24.20
N PHE A 49 -50.48 60.31 -23.22
CA PHE A 49 -49.75 61.41 -22.58
C PHE A 49 -48.32 61.51 -23.12
N ARG A 50 -47.76 62.73 -23.17
CA ARG A 50 -46.37 62.95 -23.56
C ARG A 50 -45.41 62.30 -22.55
N PRO A 51 -44.23 61.85 -22.98
CA PRO A 51 -43.15 61.46 -22.06
C PRO A 51 -42.88 62.57 -21.04
N ASP A 52 -42.67 62.20 -19.78
CA ASP A 52 -42.49 63.11 -18.62
C ASP A 52 -43.76 63.83 -18.10
N SER A 53 -44.95 63.59 -18.69
CA SER A 53 -46.21 64.10 -18.14
C SER A 53 -46.46 63.56 -16.73
N GLN A 54 -46.85 64.42 -15.79
CA GLN A 54 -47.23 64.02 -14.44
C GLN A 54 -48.72 63.67 -14.42
N VAL A 55 -49.03 62.38 -14.49
CA VAL A 55 -50.41 61.88 -14.39
C VAL A 55 -50.60 61.21 -13.03
N TYR A 56 -51.57 61.69 -12.26
CA TYR A 56 -51.92 61.17 -10.94
C TYR A 56 -53.31 60.56 -11.00
N LEU A 57 -53.42 59.27 -10.68
CA LEU A 57 -54.70 58.62 -10.42
C LEU A 57 -54.94 58.59 -8.92
N LEU A 58 -56.01 59.25 -8.47
CA LEU A 58 -56.40 59.29 -7.07
C LEU A 58 -57.59 58.34 -6.89
N PHE A 59 -57.37 57.22 -6.20
CA PHE A 59 -58.43 56.27 -5.87
C PHE A 59 -59.14 56.74 -4.61
N TRP A 60 -60.45 56.93 -4.68
CA TRP A 60 -61.26 57.39 -3.56
C TRP A 60 -62.37 56.41 -3.19
N GLU A 61 -62.71 56.34 -1.90
CA GLU A 61 -63.81 55.55 -1.36
C GLU A 61 -64.75 56.46 -0.56
N GLU A 62 -66.04 56.17 -0.58
CA GLU A 62 -67.04 56.90 0.20
C GLU A 62 -67.09 56.32 1.61
N SER A 63 -66.80 57.14 2.61
CA SER A 63 -66.98 56.75 4.01
C SER A 63 -68.47 56.58 4.33
N PRO A 64 -68.83 55.77 5.34
CA PRO A 64 -70.21 55.61 5.80
C PRO A 64 -70.93 56.93 6.13
N ASN A 65 -70.16 58.00 6.42
CA ASN A 65 -70.64 59.34 6.74
C ASN A 65 -70.82 60.25 5.51
N GLY A 66 -70.73 59.73 4.28
CA GLY A 66 -70.85 60.49 3.03
C GLY A 66 -69.63 61.34 2.65
N SER A 67 -68.48 61.14 3.30
CA SER A 67 -67.22 61.84 2.98
C SER A 67 -66.32 61.00 2.08
N LEU A 68 -65.80 61.61 1.01
CA LEU A 68 -64.91 60.96 0.04
C LEU A 68 -63.48 60.93 0.63
N ASN A 69 -62.89 59.75 0.81
CA ASN A 69 -61.52 59.56 1.29
C ASN A 69 -60.63 59.01 0.19
N ILE A 70 -59.38 59.45 0.09
CA ILE A 70 -58.41 58.87 -0.85
C ILE A 70 -57.79 57.63 -0.21
N VAL A 71 -57.93 56.50 -0.89
CA VAL A 71 -57.38 55.20 -0.47
C VAL A 71 -55.98 54.98 -1.04
N SER A 72 -55.73 55.42 -2.28
CA SER A 72 -54.40 55.29 -2.89
C SER A 72 -54.13 56.31 -3.99
N ILE A 73 -52.85 56.55 -4.24
CA ILE A 73 -52.38 57.40 -5.35
C ILE A 73 -51.52 56.54 -6.25
N ILE A 74 -51.85 56.52 -7.55
CA ILE A 74 -51.05 55.86 -8.57
C ILE A 74 -50.49 56.92 -9.50
N GLU A 75 -49.17 56.99 -9.59
CA GLU A 75 -48.49 57.81 -10.57
C GLU A 75 -48.34 57.00 -11.87
N VAL A 76 -48.81 57.56 -12.99
CA VAL A 76 -48.71 56.93 -14.31
C VAL A 76 -47.75 57.74 -15.16
N TYR A 77 -46.73 57.07 -15.67
CA TYR A 77 -45.72 57.66 -16.53
C TYR A 77 -45.81 57.04 -17.93
N SER A 78 -45.84 57.89 -18.95
CA SER A 78 -45.72 57.46 -20.34
C SER A 78 -44.24 57.43 -20.74
N ILE A 79 -43.80 56.31 -21.28
CA ILE A 79 -42.60 56.19 -22.10
C ILE A 79 -43.12 55.92 -23.51
N THR A 80 -42.46 56.42 -24.55
CA THR A 80 -42.78 56.09 -25.95
C THR A 80 -43.12 54.60 -26.09
N ASP A 81 -44.41 54.32 -26.33
CA ASP A 81 -45.10 53.02 -26.46
C ASP A 81 -45.35 52.13 -25.21
N VAL A 82 -44.87 52.49 -24.01
CA VAL A 82 -45.06 51.70 -22.76
C VAL A 82 -45.36 52.60 -21.56
N SER A 83 -46.36 52.24 -20.75
CA SER A 83 -46.73 53.01 -19.55
C SER A 83 -46.17 52.33 -18.30
N VAL A 84 -45.43 53.05 -17.46
CA VAL A 84 -44.93 52.55 -16.17
C VAL A 84 -45.80 53.08 -15.04
N VAL A 85 -46.30 52.16 -14.22
CA VAL A 85 -47.21 52.45 -13.12
C VAL A 85 -46.48 52.34 -11.79
N ARG A 86 -46.51 53.40 -10.97
CA ARG A 86 -45.98 53.38 -9.60
C ARG A 86 -47.11 53.63 -8.61
N ARG A 87 -47.33 52.69 -7.70
CA ARG A 87 -48.26 52.88 -6.57
C ARG A 87 -47.53 53.58 -5.42
N VAL A 88 -48.15 54.62 -4.88
CA VAL A 88 -47.72 55.30 -3.66
C VAL A 88 -48.77 55.02 -2.59
N GLN A 89 -48.38 54.32 -1.52
CA GLN A 89 -49.24 54.17 -0.35
C GLN A 89 -49.28 55.48 0.41
N VAL A 90 -50.48 56.02 0.61
CA VAL A 90 -50.70 57.21 1.43
C VAL A 90 -50.99 56.76 2.85
N GLN A 91 -50.18 57.21 3.82
CA GLN A 91 -50.30 56.76 5.22
C GLN A 91 -51.44 57.42 6.02
N ASN A 92 -52.21 58.36 5.44
CA ASN A 92 -53.25 59.10 6.15
C ASN A 92 -54.54 59.22 5.32
N ASN A 93 -55.68 58.81 5.91
CA ASN A 93 -57.04 59.04 5.41
C ASN A 93 -57.36 60.55 5.40
N ARG A 94 -56.98 61.27 4.34
CA ARG A 94 -57.38 62.67 4.14
C ARG A 94 -58.63 62.75 3.28
N GLN A 95 -59.55 63.65 3.64
CA GLN A 95 -60.77 63.90 2.88
C GLN A 95 -60.44 64.58 1.54
N VAL A 96 -61.09 64.13 0.45
CA VAL A 96 -60.89 64.64 -0.92
C VAL A 96 -61.19 66.15 -1.01
N THR A 97 -62.14 66.64 -0.23
CA THR A 97 -62.52 68.07 -0.16
C THR A 97 -61.42 68.96 0.43
N GLU A 98 -60.63 68.48 1.39
CA GLU A 98 -59.49 69.24 1.94
C GLU A 98 -58.32 69.32 0.96
N MET A 99 -58.11 68.29 0.12
CA MET A 99 -57.05 68.29 -0.90
C MET A 99 -57.39 69.14 -2.14
N ILE A 100 -58.68 69.25 -2.49
CA ILE A 100 -59.16 70.09 -3.61
C ILE A 100 -59.30 71.56 -3.18
N SER A 101 -59.27 71.86 -1.86
CA SER A 101 -59.20 73.24 -1.36
C SER A 101 -57.95 73.96 -1.91
N SER A 102 -58.06 75.28 -2.07
CA SER A 102 -57.25 76.13 -2.97
C SER A 102 -55.73 76.17 -2.73
N ASP A 103 -55.21 75.50 -1.69
CA ASP A 103 -53.82 75.65 -1.26
C ASP A 103 -52.96 74.39 -1.38
N PHE A 104 -53.51 73.17 -1.25
CA PHE A 104 -52.67 71.97 -1.19
C PHE A 104 -52.25 71.49 -2.57
N LEU A 105 -53.19 71.28 -3.49
CA LEU A 105 -52.89 70.75 -4.82
C LEU A 105 -52.04 71.71 -5.67
N PRO A 106 -52.29 73.04 -5.66
CA PRO A 106 -51.40 74.01 -6.27
C PRO A 106 -50.00 73.98 -5.64
N LYS A 107 -49.82 74.02 -4.30
CA LYS A 107 -48.49 73.97 -3.67
C LYS A 107 -47.76 72.63 -3.88
N PHE A 108 -48.50 71.51 -3.94
CA PHE A 108 -47.99 70.18 -4.25
C PHE A 108 -47.45 70.10 -5.69
N ILE A 109 -48.12 70.77 -6.63
CA ILE A 109 -47.71 70.90 -8.03
C ILE A 109 -46.62 71.97 -8.19
N GLU A 110 -46.70 73.09 -7.47
CA GLU A 110 -45.80 74.26 -7.51
C GLU A 110 -44.39 73.92 -7.00
N ALA A 111 -44.30 73.18 -5.89
CA ALA A 111 -43.04 72.65 -5.37
C ALA A 111 -42.30 71.70 -6.34
N ARG A 112 -43.01 71.14 -7.34
CA ARG A 112 -42.47 70.20 -8.34
C ARG A 112 -42.41 70.76 -9.77
N THR A 113 -42.87 71.98 -10.03
CA THR A 113 -42.98 72.58 -11.38
C THR A 113 -41.84 73.50 -11.77
N LEU A 114 -41.01 73.98 -10.83
CA LEU A 114 -39.86 74.88 -11.04
C LEU A 114 -38.69 74.32 -11.91
N ARG A 115 -38.81 73.12 -12.51
CA ARG A 115 -37.73 72.41 -13.21
C ARG A 115 -37.97 72.21 -14.72
N ARG A 116 -38.80 73.04 -15.35
CA ARG A 116 -39.28 72.83 -16.72
C ARG A 116 -38.60 73.79 -17.68
N SER A 117 -37.62 73.28 -18.44
CA SER A 117 -36.95 74.01 -19.53
C SER A 117 -37.38 73.41 -20.87
N ASP A 118 -37.78 74.28 -21.80
CA ASP A 118 -38.17 73.93 -23.17
C ASP A 118 -37.08 74.44 -24.13
N PHE A 119 -36.51 73.53 -24.91
CA PHE A 119 -35.43 73.84 -25.86
C PHE A 119 -35.97 74.28 -27.23
N GLN A 120 -37.29 74.42 -27.39
CA GLN A 120 -37.94 75.00 -28.57
C GLN A 120 -37.46 74.41 -29.91
N LYS A 121 -37.30 73.08 -29.95
CA LYS A 121 -36.79 72.33 -31.11
C LYS A 121 -35.34 72.64 -31.50
N ALA A 122 -34.53 73.23 -30.61
CA ALA A 122 -33.09 73.41 -30.83
C ALA A 122 -32.44 72.10 -31.25
N LEU A 123 -31.53 72.14 -32.22
CA LEU A 123 -30.79 70.95 -32.66
C LEU A 123 -29.76 70.58 -31.60
N ILE A 124 -29.80 69.34 -31.13
CA ILE A 124 -28.76 68.75 -30.27
C ILE A 124 -28.20 67.54 -30.97
N VAL A 125 -26.90 67.59 -31.28
CA VAL A 125 -26.20 66.53 -31.99
C VAL A 125 -25.55 65.58 -30.99
N GLY A 126 -26.05 64.35 -30.94
CA GLY A 126 -25.48 63.25 -30.19
C GLY A 126 -24.40 62.51 -30.98
N VAL A 127 -23.28 62.16 -30.33
CA VAL A 127 -22.22 61.34 -30.93
C VAL A 127 -22.04 60.02 -30.21
N ASN A 128 -21.70 58.97 -30.96
CA ASN A 128 -21.19 57.71 -30.41
C ASN A 128 -20.33 56.97 -31.44
N VAL A 129 -19.69 55.87 -31.01
CA VAL A 129 -18.96 54.96 -31.90
C VAL A 129 -19.92 53.98 -32.57
N GLU A 130 -19.78 53.84 -33.88
CA GLU A 130 -20.45 52.80 -34.66
C GLU A 130 -19.65 51.50 -34.56
N ASN A 131 -20.21 50.51 -33.87
CA ASN A 131 -19.64 49.17 -33.80
C ASN A 131 -20.73 48.13 -34.13
N PRO A 132 -20.58 47.39 -35.25
CA PRO A 132 -21.56 46.36 -35.62
C PRO A 132 -21.78 45.32 -34.52
N ASP A 133 -20.77 45.02 -33.69
CA ASP A 133 -20.88 43.97 -32.69
C ASP A 133 -21.71 44.36 -31.44
N TYR A 134 -22.08 45.64 -31.33
CA TYR A 134 -22.89 46.19 -30.22
C TYR A 134 -24.15 46.92 -30.72
N GLU A 135 -24.82 46.37 -31.75
CA GLU A 135 -26.03 46.95 -32.36
C GLU A 135 -27.17 47.18 -31.37
N ALA A 136 -27.31 46.36 -30.32
CA ALA A 136 -28.32 46.55 -29.29
C ALA A 136 -28.01 47.75 -28.38
N THR A 137 -26.74 48.15 -28.27
CA THR A 137 -26.33 49.39 -27.60
C THR A 137 -26.65 50.59 -28.48
N ILE A 138 -26.21 50.58 -29.74
CA ILE A 138 -26.51 51.63 -30.72
C ILE A 138 -26.45 51.12 -32.16
N LYS A 139 -27.42 51.53 -32.97
CA LYS A 139 -27.50 51.25 -34.40
C LYS A 139 -27.70 52.55 -35.19
N PHE A 140 -26.90 52.73 -36.24
CA PHE A 140 -26.97 53.88 -37.13
C PHE A 140 -27.62 53.48 -38.45
N LYS A 141 -28.49 54.36 -38.97
CA LYS A 141 -29.04 54.28 -40.32
C LYS A 141 -28.25 55.20 -41.24
N HIS A 142 -27.74 54.65 -42.34
CA HIS A 142 -27.02 55.40 -43.37
C HIS A 142 -27.98 55.94 -44.41
N VAL A 143 -28.01 57.27 -44.61
CA VAL A 143 -28.89 57.92 -45.58
C VAL A 143 -28.21 57.97 -46.95
N ASN A 144 -28.70 57.15 -47.90
CA ASN A 144 -28.35 57.10 -49.34
C ASN A 144 -26.98 57.70 -49.72
N GLY A 145 -25.89 57.02 -49.38
CA GLY A 145 -24.54 57.35 -49.86
C GLY A 145 -23.92 58.65 -49.35
N SER A 146 -24.55 59.35 -48.39
CA SER A 146 -23.98 60.53 -47.73
C SER A 146 -23.24 60.18 -46.42
N GLU A 147 -22.32 61.03 -45.96
CA GLU A 147 -21.71 60.89 -44.62
C GLU A 147 -22.70 61.18 -43.47
N LYS A 148 -23.95 61.57 -43.78
CA LYS A 148 -24.98 61.82 -42.79
C LYS A 148 -25.56 60.50 -42.29
N VAL A 149 -25.60 60.38 -40.97
CA VAL A 149 -26.19 59.25 -40.25
C VAL A 149 -27.38 59.70 -39.44
N GLU A 150 -28.32 58.79 -39.22
CA GLU A 150 -29.43 58.95 -38.30
C GLU A 150 -29.37 57.83 -37.25
N PHE A 151 -29.89 58.08 -36.05
CA PHE A 151 -30.06 57.00 -35.08
C PHE A 151 -31.22 56.09 -35.52
N GLU A 152 -30.94 54.81 -35.71
CA GLU A 152 -31.98 53.83 -36.04
C GLU A 152 -32.65 53.37 -34.75
N ASP A 153 -31.87 52.67 -33.93
CA ASP A 153 -32.33 51.98 -32.71
C ASP A 153 -31.15 51.80 -31.72
N GLY A 154 -31.44 51.32 -30.51
CA GLY A 154 -30.45 50.99 -29.50
C GLY A 154 -30.75 51.62 -28.14
N PHE A 155 -30.24 51.00 -27.08
CA PHE A 155 -30.56 51.40 -25.71
C PHE A 155 -30.14 52.84 -25.37
N VAL A 156 -28.95 53.28 -25.81
CA VAL A 156 -28.52 54.67 -25.56
C VAL A 156 -29.30 55.69 -26.39
N VAL A 157 -29.81 55.27 -27.55
CA VAL A 157 -30.66 56.09 -28.42
C VAL A 157 -32.02 56.29 -27.77
N LEU A 158 -32.59 55.25 -27.14
CA LEU A 158 -33.84 55.36 -26.39
C LEU A 158 -33.73 56.34 -25.22
N GLU A 159 -32.61 56.31 -24.47
CA GLU A 159 -32.37 57.29 -23.41
C GLU A 159 -32.24 58.72 -23.97
N PHE A 160 -31.54 58.90 -25.09
CA PHE A 160 -31.39 60.21 -25.72
C PHE A 160 -32.71 60.75 -26.28
N ARG A 161 -33.53 59.88 -26.90
CA ARG A 161 -34.88 60.20 -27.38
C ARG A 161 -35.82 60.57 -26.25
N TYR A 162 -35.69 59.93 -25.09
CA TYR A 162 -36.43 60.34 -23.92
C TYR A 162 -36.08 61.79 -23.50
N LEU A 163 -34.79 62.13 -23.47
CA LEU A 163 -34.36 63.50 -23.18
C LEU A 163 -34.86 64.49 -24.23
N ARG A 164 -34.84 64.11 -25.51
CA ARG A 164 -35.39 64.87 -26.63
C ARG A 164 -36.86 65.22 -26.41
N ASP A 165 -37.67 64.23 -26.07
CA ASP A 165 -39.10 64.42 -25.87
C ASP A 165 -39.40 65.19 -24.57
N ALA A 166 -38.62 64.96 -23.51
CA ALA A 166 -38.79 65.61 -22.21
C ALA A 166 -38.36 67.09 -22.19
N LEU A 167 -37.43 67.50 -23.06
CA LEU A 167 -36.91 68.87 -23.18
C LEU A 167 -37.28 69.55 -24.50
N ASN A 168 -37.96 68.85 -25.40
CA ASN A 168 -38.43 69.35 -26.70
C ASN A 168 -37.31 69.95 -27.57
N PHE A 169 -36.27 69.16 -27.83
CA PHE A 169 -35.20 69.49 -28.79
C PHE A 169 -35.31 68.62 -30.06
N THR A 170 -34.59 68.95 -31.13
CA THR A 170 -34.47 68.10 -32.33
C THR A 170 -33.19 67.28 -32.27
N GLU A 171 -33.27 65.98 -32.55
CA GLU A 171 -32.09 65.11 -32.50
C GLU A 171 -31.26 65.21 -33.78
N GLY A 172 -29.95 65.38 -33.63
CA GLY A 172 -28.96 65.10 -34.67
C GLY A 172 -28.09 63.91 -34.28
N ALA A 173 -27.62 63.15 -35.26
CA ALA A 173 -26.74 62.01 -35.04
C ALA A 173 -25.38 62.22 -35.71
N ALA A 174 -24.31 61.92 -34.99
CA ALA A 174 -22.95 61.90 -35.47
C ALA A 174 -22.27 60.58 -35.08
N ARG A 175 -21.43 60.06 -35.97
CA ARG A 175 -20.61 58.87 -35.70
C ARG A 175 -19.14 59.25 -35.55
N TRP A 176 -18.42 58.49 -34.72
CA TRP A 176 -16.97 58.66 -34.54
C TRP A 176 -16.25 57.30 -34.55
N PRO A 177 -15.03 57.19 -35.09
CA PRO A 177 -14.37 55.88 -35.26
C PRO A 177 -13.83 55.25 -33.98
N THR A 178 -13.56 56.03 -32.93
CA THR A 178 -12.84 55.52 -31.75
C THR A 178 -13.40 56.01 -30.42
N TYR A 179 -13.51 55.11 -29.45
CA TYR A 179 -13.89 55.42 -28.07
C TYR A 179 -12.88 56.35 -27.37
N LEU A 180 -13.25 56.85 -26.19
CA LEU A 180 -12.38 57.67 -25.35
C LEU A 180 -11.08 56.95 -25.00
N ARG A 181 -9.96 57.56 -25.38
CA ARG A 181 -8.59 57.12 -25.05
C ARG A 181 -7.77 58.30 -24.55
N GLN A 182 -6.73 58.02 -23.77
CA GLN A 182 -5.76 59.02 -23.36
C GLN A 182 -4.54 58.95 -24.29
N ALA A 183 -4.17 60.08 -24.87
CA ALA A 183 -2.93 60.21 -25.64
C ALA A 183 -1.70 60.25 -24.72
N PRO A 184 -0.49 59.97 -25.22
CA PRO A 184 0.74 60.01 -24.43
C PRO A 184 1.01 61.37 -23.74
N ASN A 185 0.49 62.46 -24.33
CA ASN A 185 0.58 63.82 -23.79
C ASN A 185 -0.45 64.11 -22.66
N GLY A 186 -1.22 63.11 -22.23
CA GLY A 186 -2.24 63.23 -21.18
C GLY A 186 -3.60 63.77 -21.64
N SER A 187 -3.72 64.27 -22.88
CA SER A 187 -4.99 64.74 -23.45
C SER A 187 -5.92 63.57 -23.83
N LEU A 188 -7.22 63.83 -23.87
CA LEU A 188 -8.23 62.88 -24.32
C LEU A 188 -8.42 62.94 -25.84
N THR A 189 -8.46 61.76 -26.44
CA THR A 189 -8.70 61.52 -27.88
C THR A 189 -9.94 60.65 -28.08
N GLY A 190 -10.37 60.50 -29.34
CA GLY A 190 -11.59 59.77 -29.68
C GLY A 190 -12.84 60.62 -29.48
N LEU A 191 -13.88 60.09 -28.83
CA LEU A 191 -15.15 60.79 -28.61
C LEU A 191 -15.03 62.16 -27.90
N ALA A 192 -13.94 62.43 -27.18
CA ALA A 192 -13.69 63.74 -26.56
C ALA A 192 -13.38 64.84 -27.58
N VAL A 193 -12.83 64.48 -28.74
CA VAL A 193 -12.40 65.41 -29.79
C VAL A 193 -13.61 66.21 -30.33
N PRO A 194 -14.63 65.58 -30.94
CA PRO A 194 -15.74 66.35 -31.52
C PRO A 194 -16.51 67.17 -30.47
N ILE A 195 -16.53 66.73 -29.21
CA ILE A 195 -17.22 67.43 -28.11
C ILE A 195 -16.43 68.67 -27.65
N ASN A 196 -15.12 68.53 -27.43
CA ASN A 196 -14.30 69.65 -26.96
C ASN A 196 -14.17 70.74 -28.03
N PHE A 197 -14.10 70.35 -29.31
CA PHE A 197 -14.09 71.26 -30.45
C PHE A 197 -15.48 71.82 -30.81
N GLY A 198 -16.55 71.40 -30.14
CA GLY A 198 -17.91 71.92 -30.38
C GLY A 198 -18.53 71.48 -31.71
N MET A 199 -18.06 70.38 -32.30
CA MET A 199 -18.66 69.77 -33.49
C MET A 199 -19.96 69.04 -33.18
N VAL A 200 -20.11 68.58 -31.93
CA VAL A 200 -21.28 67.87 -31.40
C VAL A 200 -21.51 68.28 -29.95
N ASP A 201 -22.74 68.13 -29.46
CA ASP A 201 -23.17 68.70 -28.18
C ASP A 201 -23.02 67.72 -27.01
N ILE A 202 -23.22 66.43 -27.26
CA ILE A 202 -23.26 65.37 -26.24
C ILE A 202 -22.75 64.04 -26.79
N CYS A 203 -22.01 63.28 -25.97
CA CYS A 203 -21.80 61.85 -26.21
C CYS A 203 -22.90 61.07 -25.52
N ILE A 204 -23.70 60.35 -26.30
CA ILE A 204 -24.80 59.52 -25.78
C ILE A 204 -24.32 58.11 -25.38
N GLY A 205 -23.12 57.71 -25.81
CA GLY A 205 -22.53 56.44 -25.41
C GLY A 205 -22.15 56.39 -23.93
N TYR A 206 -22.32 55.23 -23.30
CA TYR A 206 -21.88 55.02 -21.94
C TYR A 206 -20.36 55.00 -21.84
N THR A 207 -19.86 55.88 -20.99
CA THR A 207 -18.44 55.92 -20.66
C THR A 207 -18.29 55.86 -19.16
N GLU A 208 -17.38 55.00 -18.71
CA GLU A 208 -17.17 54.75 -17.29
C GLU A 208 -16.44 55.93 -16.64
N PHE A 209 -16.79 56.17 -15.39
CA PHE A 209 -16.16 57.20 -14.57
C PHE A 209 -14.72 56.80 -14.26
N LEU A 210 -13.77 57.44 -14.92
CA LEU A 210 -12.35 57.28 -14.68
C LEU A 210 -11.74 58.64 -14.38
N GLU A 211 -10.93 58.71 -13.32
CA GLU A 211 -10.38 59.96 -12.80
C GLU A 211 -9.62 60.76 -13.88
N TYR A 212 -8.79 60.09 -14.68
CA TYR A 212 -8.03 60.73 -15.75
C TYR A 212 -8.91 61.37 -16.83
N ARG A 213 -10.15 60.88 -17.05
CA ARG A 213 -11.09 61.46 -18.04
C ARG A 213 -11.66 62.80 -17.58
N MET A 214 -11.72 63.02 -16.27
CA MET A 214 -12.17 64.28 -15.69
C MET A 214 -10.99 65.23 -15.48
N ALA A 215 -9.83 64.71 -15.07
CA ALA A 215 -8.65 65.50 -14.72
C ALA A 215 -7.79 65.94 -15.93
N ALA A 216 -7.97 65.35 -17.11
CA ALA A 216 -7.21 65.71 -18.31
C ALA A 216 -7.35 67.21 -18.68
N PRO A 217 -6.36 67.81 -19.39
CA PRO A 217 -6.42 69.21 -19.81
C PRO A 217 -7.68 69.55 -20.62
N ASN A 218 -8.07 68.67 -21.53
CA ASN A 218 -9.33 68.70 -22.29
C ASN A 218 -10.36 67.69 -21.73
N GLY A 219 -10.43 67.56 -20.41
CA GLY A 219 -11.32 66.62 -19.73
C GLY A 219 -12.80 66.91 -19.97
N ILE A 220 -13.62 65.89 -19.75
CA ILE A 220 -15.06 65.91 -20.01
C ILE A 220 -15.87 66.06 -18.72
N THR A 221 -17.16 66.37 -18.82
CA THR A 221 -18.07 66.41 -17.68
C THR A 221 -19.20 65.41 -17.84
N TYR A 222 -19.28 64.48 -16.90
CA TYR A 222 -20.30 63.43 -16.88
C TYR A 222 -21.67 63.95 -16.45
N LEU A 223 -22.71 63.34 -17.02
CA LEU A 223 -24.08 63.45 -16.52
C LEU A 223 -24.31 62.50 -15.34
N HIS A 224 -25.51 62.54 -14.76
CA HIS A 224 -25.91 61.55 -13.77
C HIS A 224 -25.79 60.14 -14.36
N PRO A 225 -25.33 59.16 -13.56
CA PRO A 225 -25.12 57.81 -14.04
C PRO A 225 -26.44 57.12 -14.39
N THR A 226 -26.56 56.66 -15.63
CA THR A 226 -27.73 55.93 -16.13
C THR A 226 -27.50 54.43 -16.18
N PHE A 227 -26.23 53.99 -16.20
CA PHE A 227 -25.86 52.58 -16.33
C PHE A 227 -24.83 52.14 -15.29
N TYR A 228 -25.05 50.95 -14.75
CA TYR A 228 -24.19 50.33 -13.74
C TYR A 228 -23.88 48.92 -14.22
N ASN A 229 -22.59 48.60 -14.35
CA ASN A 229 -22.16 47.33 -14.89
C ASN A 229 -20.96 46.80 -14.13
N SER A 230 -20.86 45.49 -13.98
CA SER A 230 -19.77 44.87 -13.25
C SER A 230 -18.73 44.33 -14.21
N ILE A 231 -17.46 44.68 -13.99
CA ILE A 231 -16.35 44.12 -14.75
C ILE A 231 -16.20 42.65 -14.36
N GLN A 232 -16.31 41.77 -15.35
CA GLN A 232 -16.19 40.34 -15.17
C GLN A 232 -15.03 39.79 -15.98
N VAL A 233 -14.55 38.64 -15.54
CA VAL A 233 -13.48 37.91 -16.21
C VAL A 233 -14.06 36.60 -16.70
N PHE A 234 -14.09 36.42 -18.01
CA PHE A 234 -14.64 35.28 -18.73
C PHE A 234 -13.53 34.27 -19.02
N PHE A 235 -13.77 32.99 -18.74
CA PHE A 235 -12.80 31.92 -18.91
C PHE A 235 -13.50 30.56 -18.99
N THR A 236 -12.76 29.52 -19.36
CA THR A 236 -13.24 28.13 -19.24
C THR A 236 -12.72 27.51 -17.95
N GLN A 237 -13.58 26.84 -17.17
CA GLN A 237 -13.11 26.09 -16.01
C GLN A 237 -12.11 25.01 -16.47
N PRO A 238 -10.95 24.89 -15.81
CA PRO A 238 -10.12 23.72 -15.99
C PRO A 238 -10.90 22.49 -15.50
N GLY A 239 -10.55 21.29 -15.99
CA GLY A 239 -11.18 20.06 -15.49
C GLY A 239 -10.99 19.94 -13.97
N ALA A 240 -12.04 19.55 -13.23
CA ALA A 240 -11.96 19.34 -11.78
C ALA A 240 -10.83 18.38 -11.39
N SER A 241 -10.51 17.43 -12.28
CA SER A 241 -9.44 16.45 -12.18
C SER A 241 -8.02 17.01 -12.23
N SER A 242 -7.85 18.28 -12.60
CA SER A 242 -6.54 18.95 -12.61
C SER A 242 -6.13 19.48 -11.23
N ILE A 243 -7.05 19.52 -10.27
CA ILE A 243 -6.83 20.12 -8.94
C ILE A 243 -7.11 19.11 -7.82
N ARG A 244 -7.97 18.11 -8.05
CA ARG A 244 -8.36 17.17 -7.01
C ARG A 244 -7.61 15.85 -7.11
N ASP A 245 -6.85 15.51 -6.07
CA ASP A 245 -6.51 14.12 -5.77
C ASP A 245 -7.68 13.50 -5.00
N ILE A 246 -8.37 12.53 -5.59
CA ILE A 246 -9.56 11.95 -4.98
C ILE A 246 -9.18 10.95 -3.88
N PHE A 247 -7.99 10.33 -3.93
CA PHE A 247 -7.64 9.23 -3.04
C PHE A 247 -7.03 9.70 -1.72
N LEU A 248 -6.20 10.75 -1.76
CA LEU A 248 -5.56 11.30 -0.56
C LEU A 248 -6.45 12.30 0.19
N ASN A 249 -7.29 13.05 -0.52
CA ASN A 249 -8.17 14.06 0.09
C ASN A 249 -9.45 13.47 0.71
N THR A 250 -9.69 12.16 0.60
CA THR A 250 -10.83 11.49 1.24
C THR A 250 -10.86 11.68 2.74
N PHE A 251 -9.68 11.66 3.36
CA PHE A 251 -9.50 11.91 4.77
C PHE A 251 -8.53 13.07 4.99
N THR A 252 -8.76 13.82 6.06
CA THR A 252 -7.82 14.86 6.47
C THR A 252 -6.53 14.20 6.98
N LYS A 253 -5.43 14.98 7.03
CA LYS A 253 -4.12 14.45 7.46
C LYS A 253 -4.17 13.89 8.88
N GLU A 254 -5.00 14.49 9.73
CA GLU A 254 -5.21 14.08 11.12
C GLU A 254 -5.85 12.68 11.19
N ILE A 255 -6.85 12.42 10.34
CA ILE A 255 -7.49 11.10 10.26
C ILE A 255 -6.50 10.06 9.72
N TRP A 256 -5.74 10.38 8.67
CA TRP A 256 -4.70 9.48 8.16
C TRP A 256 -3.69 9.10 9.25
N MET A 257 -3.18 10.08 10.02
CA MET A 257 -2.27 9.82 11.13
C MET A 257 -2.91 8.96 12.22
N ALA A 258 -4.17 9.22 12.57
CA ALA A 258 -4.91 8.42 13.54
C ALA A 258 -5.04 6.96 13.07
N LEU A 259 -5.35 6.72 11.79
CA LEU A 259 -5.46 5.37 11.23
C LEU A 259 -4.13 4.61 11.25
N PHE A 260 -3.04 5.26 10.85
CA PHE A 260 -1.70 4.67 10.97
C PHE A 260 -1.35 4.35 12.43
N GLY A 261 -1.68 5.25 13.36
CA GLY A 261 -1.51 5.05 14.79
C GLY A 261 -2.30 3.85 15.32
N THR A 262 -3.59 3.74 14.97
CA THR A 262 -4.44 2.62 15.41
C THR A 262 -3.92 1.28 14.90
N TRP A 263 -3.57 1.18 13.62
CA TRP A 263 -3.02 -0.07 13.06
C TRP A 263 -1.65 -0.41 13.61
N PHE A 264 -0.81 0.60 13.84
CA PHE A 264 0.47 0.40 14.52
C PHE A 264 0.28 -0.15 15.93
N ILE A 265 -0.71 0.35 16.69
CA ILE A 265 -1.05 -0.17 18.02
C ILE A 265 -1.56 -1.62 17.92
N ILE A 266 -2.49 -1.93 17.03
CA ILE A 266 -3.03 -3.29 16.86
C ILE A 266 -1.91 -4.28 16.53
N ILE A 267 -1.03 -3.94 15.58
CA ILE A 267 0.10 -4.77 15.18
C ILE A 267 1.11 -4.90 16.33
N SER A 268 1.44 -3.81 17.00
CA SER A 268 2.36 -3.82 18.14
C SER A 268 1.82 -4.67 19.29
N CYS A 269 0.52 -4.58 19.59
CA CYS A 269 -0.15 -5.44 20.56
C CYS A 269 -0.07 -6.91 20.15
N LEU A 270 -0.38 -7.27 18.90
CA LEU A 270 -0.26 -8.64 18.40
C LEU A 270 1.16 -9.17 18.53
N LEU A 271 2.15 -8.43 18.04
CA LEU A 271 3.56 -8.82 18.11
C LEU A 271 4.04 -8.94 19.56
N THR A 272 3.60 -8.03 20.44
CA THR A 272 3.97 -8.05 21.86
C THR A 272 3.32 -9.22 22.58
N PHE A 273 2.03 -9.50 22.35
CA PHE A 273 1.35 -10.65 22.95
C PHE A 273 1.95 -11.97 22.49
N ILE A 274 2.31 -12.10 21.21
CA ILE A 274 3.01 -13.29 20.71
C ILE A 274 4.40 -13.39 21.35
N ARG A 275 5.19 -12.30 21.39
CA ARG A 275 6.52 -12.29 22.03
C ARG A 275 6.46 -12.56 23.53
N VAL A 276 5.46 -12.04 24.23
CA VAL A 276 5.20 -12.27 25.66
C VAL A 276 4.84 -13.73 25.86
N LYS A 277 3.94 -14.31 25.06
CA LYS A 277 3.63 -15.74 25.13
C LYS A 277 4.86 -16.62 24.90
N VAL A 278 5.68 -16.28 23.89
CA VAL A 278 6.96 -16.95 23.63
C VAL A 278 7.93 -16.77 24.80
N ARG A 279 8.03 -15.57 25.38
CA ARG A 279 8.98 -15.25 26.46
C ARG A 279 8.58 -15.84 27.82
N PHE A 280 7.29 -15.91 28.11
CA PHE A 280 6.75 -16.51 29.34
C PHE A 280 6.47 -18.01 29.18
N ASN A 281 6.98 -18.66 28.12
CA ASN A 281 6.90 -20.11 27.88
C ASN A 281 5.49 -20.72 28.00
N GLN A 282 4.46 -19.95 27.69
CA GLN A 282 3.15 -20.54 27.48
C GLN A 282 3.19 -21.22 26.12
N ARG A 283 2.88 -22.53 26.04
CA ARG A 283 2.77 -23.30 24.79
C ARG A 283 2.11 -22.46 23.70
N VAL A 284 2.89 -21.95 22.76
CA VAL A 284 2.40 -21.14 21.64
C VAL A 284 2.02 -22.11 20.54
N HIS A 285 0.78 -22.04 20.11
CA HIS A 285 0.30 -22.94 19.06
C HIS A 285 1.03 -22.63 17.74
N PRO A 286 1.39 -23.64 16.92
CA PRO A 286 2.13 -23.42 15.67
C PRO A 286 1.44 -22.44 14.71
N ALA A 287 0.11 -22.46 14.67
CA ALA A 287 -0.72 -21.51 13.94
C ALA A 287 -0.50 -20.04 14.35
N ASP A 288 -0.20 -19.76 15.62
CA ASP A 288 0.09 -18.41 16.12
C ASP A 288 1.52 -17.96 15.71
N LEU A 289 2.47 -18.89 15.58
CA LEU A 289 3.81 -18.63 15.07
C LEU A 289 3.81 -18.40 13.55
N LEU A 290 3.06 -19.21 12.79
CA LEU A 290 2.87 -19.00 11.36
C LEU A 290 2.19 -17.65 11.07
N PHE A 291 1.28 -17.24 11.96
CA PHE A 291 0.67 -15.92 11.91
C PHE A 291 1.69 -14.81 12.18
N TYR A 292 2.64 -14.99 13.12
CA TYR A 292 3.67 -14.00 13.48
C TYR A 292 4.44 -13.46 12.27
N ASP A 293 4.91 -14.35 11.40
CA ASP A 293 5.65 -13.97 10.18
C ASP A 293 4.79 -13.21 9.16
N GLY A 294 3.46 -13.41 9.22
CA GLY A 294 2.48 -12.85 8.30
C GLY A 294 1.68 -11.66 8.84
N VAL A 295 1.93 -11.15 10.06
CA VAL A 295 1.09 -10.12 10.71
C VAL A 295 0.90 -8.88 9.84
N TRP A 296 1.95 -8.40 9.17
CA TRP A 296 1.87 -7.23 8.29
C TRP A 296 1.03 -7.48 7.04
N ILE A 297 1.13 -8.69 6.47
CA ILE A 297 0.34 -9.11 5.30
C ILE A 297 -1.13 -9.26 5.71
N TRP A 298 -1.38 -9.83 6.88
CA TRP A 298 -2.72 -9.92 7.44
C TRP A 298 -3.34 -8.53 7.66
N ALA A 299 -2.59 -7.57 8.22
CA ALA A 299 -3.10 -6.22 8.42
C ALA A 299 -3.50 -5.55 7.09
N ALA A 300 -2.66 -5.70 6.06
CA ALA A 300 -3.00 -5.24 4.72
C ALA A 300 -4.25 -5.96 4.16
N ALA A 301 -4.36 -7.27 4.35
CA ALA A 301 -5.52 -8.05 3.93
C ALA A 301 -6.80 -7.60 4.65
N ALA A 302 -6.75 -7.37 5.96
CA ALA A 302 -7.88 -6.92 6.76
C ALA A 302 -8.37 -5.52 6.35
N ILE A 303 -7.47 -4.58 6.09
CA ILE A 303 -7.81 -3.25 5.56
C ILE A 303 -8.43 -3.34 4.15
N CYS A 304 -7.92 -4.24 3.32
CA CYS A 304 -8.38 -4.43 1.94
C CYS A 304 -9.56 -5.40 1.81
N GLN A 305 -10.16 -5.85 2.91
CA GLN A 305 -11.23 -6.84 2.95
C GLN A 305 -10.90 -8.13 2.16
N LYS A 306 -9.65 -8.59 2.26
CA LYS A 306 -9.17 -9.85 1.68
C LYS A 306 -9.02 -10.92 2.76
N GLY A 307 -9.25 -12.16 2.36
CA GLY A 307 -8.98 -13.31 3.22
C GLY A 307 -7.49 -13.50 3.47
N PHE A 308 -7.14 -14.03 4.64
CA PHE A 308 -5.77 -14.40 5.00
C PHE A 308 -5.71 -15.91 5.25
N TYR A 309 -4.61 -16.56 4.85
CA TYR A 309 -4.52 -18.03 4.79
C TYR A 309 -4.30 -18.70 6.15
N ALA A 310 -3.94 -17.95 7.19
CA ALA A 310 -3.69 -18.46 8.53
C ALA A 310 -4.59 -17.78 9.56
N SER A 311 -5.12 -18.54 10.50
CA SER A 311 -5.89 -18.01 11.63
C SER A 311 -5.16 -18.32 12.94
N PRO A 312 -4.99 -17.34 13.85
CA PRO A 312 -4.45 -17.61 15.17
C PRO A 312 -5.39 -18.58 15.93
N SER A 313 -4.85 -19.42 16.80
CA SER A 313 -5.61 -20.39 17.58
C SER A 313 -5.89 -19.90 19.00
N SER A 314 -4.97 -19.13 19.60
CA SER A 314 -5.10 -18.57 20.94
C SER A 314 -6.25 -17.57 21.06
N VAL A 315 -7.06 -17.68 22.11
CA VAL A 315 -8.23 -16.79 22.35
C VAL A 315 -7.83 -15.31 22.38
N SER A 316 -6.77 -14.95 23.11
CA SER A 316 -6.31 -13.55 23.20
C SER A 316 -5.89 -12.97 21.85
N ILE A 317 -5.17 -13.76 21.03
CA ILE A 317 -4.71 -13.34 19.69
C ILE A 317 -5.90 -13.31 18.73
N LYS A 318 -6.82 -14.27 18.80
CA LYS A 318 -8.08 -14.28 18.06
C LYS A 318 -8.94 -13.05 18.33
N MET A 319 -9.00 -12.58 19.58
CA MET A 319 -9.75 -11.36 19.91
C MET A 319 -9.14 -10.13 19.22
N ILE A 320 -7.82 -9.96 19.28
CA ILE A 320 -7.16 -8.83 18.61
C ILE A 320 -7.27 -8.96 17.08
N PHE A 321 -7.17 -10.18 16.54
CA PHE A 321 -7.40 -10.49 15.14
C PHE A 321 -8.83 -10.11 14.69
N LEU A 322 -9.84 -10.45 15.48
CA LEU A 322 -11.23 -10.09 15.20
C LEU A 322 -11.44 -8.57 15.26
N ILE A 323 -10.87 -7.90 16.26
CA ILE A 323 -10.89 -6.43 16.38
C ILE A 323 -10.24 -5.79 15.15
N GLY A 324 -9.11 -6.33 14.67
CA GLY A 324 -8.45 -5.86 13.45
C GLY A 324 -9.32 -6.02 12.20
N ILE A 325 -10.00 -7.16 12.03
CA ILE A 325 -10.92 -7.38 10.90
C ILE A 325 -12.12 -6.41 10.96
N ILE A 326 -12.75 -6.25 12.13
CA ILE A 326 -13.88 -5.33 12.30
C ILE A 326 -13.42 -3.88 12.05
N SER A 327 -12.25 -3.50 12.57
CA SER A 327 -11.68 -2.17 12.34
C SER A 327 -11.37 -1.94 10.85
N GLY A 328 -10.83 -2.94 10.15
CA GLY A 328 -10.60 -2.90 8.71
C GLY A 328 -11.90 -2.77 7.91
N LEU A 329 -12.95 -3.49 8.31
CA LEU A 329 -14.29 -3.39 7.71
C LEU A 329 -14.87 -1.97 7.86
N ILE A 330 -14.86 -1.41 9.07
CA ILE A 330 -15.36 -0.06 9.33
C ILE A 330 -14.54 0.98 8.55
N LEU A 331 -13.22 0.82 8.52
CA LEU A 331 -12.35 1.73 7.77
C LEU A 331 -12.65 1.69 6.27
N TYR A 332 -12.77 0.51 5.70
CA TYR A 332 -13.06 0.35 4.27
C TYR A 332 -14.42 0.93 3.90
N THR A 333 -15.45 0.69 4.71
CA THR A 333 -16.79 1.24 4.46
C THR A 333 -16.83 2.75 4.62
N ALA A 334 -16.17 3.30 5.64
CA ALA A 334 -16.05 4.74 5.85
C ALA A 334 -15.28 5.42 4.70
N TYR A 335 -14.16 4.83 4.26
CA TYR A 335 -13.39 5.35 3.13
C TYR A 335 -14.21 5.30 1.83
N SER A 336 -14.90 4.20 1.58
CA SER A 336 -15.76 4.05 0.39
C SER A 336 -16.90 5.07 0.38
N ALA A 337 -17.56 5.28 1.53
CA ALA A 337 -18.63 6.28 1.65
C ALA A 337 -18.11 7.71 1.45
N ALA A 338 -16.96 8.04 2.05
CA ALA A 338 -16.33 9.35 1.90
C ALA A 338 -15.85 9.60 0.45
N LEU A 339 -15.32 8.57 -0.22
CA LEU A 339 -14.92 8.63 -1.62
C LEU A 339 -16.13 8.94 -2.52
N VAL A 340 -17.25 8.23 -2.32
CA VAL A 340 -18.50 8.46 -3.06
C VAL A 340 -19.05 9.87 -2.79
N SER A 341 -18.97 10.34 -1.55
CA SER A 341 -19.38 11.71 -1.17
C SER A 341 -18.53 12.79 -1.88
N ILE A 342 -17.22 12.60 -1.98
CA ILE A 342 -16.37 13.52 -2.74
C ILE A 342 -16.69 13.48 -4.23
N LEU A 343 -16.99 12.31 -4.79
CA LEU A 343 -17.38 12.16 -6.18
C LEU A 343 -18.73 12.80 -6.51
N SER A 344 -19.65 12.90 -5.55
CA SER A 344 -20.96 13.51 -5.76
C SER A 344 -20.94 15.04 -5.71
N VAL A 345 -19.92 15.65 -5.10
CA VAL A 345 -19.76 17.10 -5.02
C VAL A 345 -19.04 17.64 -6.25
N GLU A 346 -19.70 18.53 -7.00
CA GLU A 346 -19.07 19.26 -8.09
C GLU A 346 -18.04 20.24 -7.52
N VAL A 347 -16.77 20.00 -7.86
CA VAL A 347 -15.69 20.92 -7.52
C VAL A 347 -15.55 21.91 -8.66
N VAL A 348 -15.74 23.18 -8.33
CA VAL A 348 -15.47 24.32 -9.23
C VAL A 348 -14.08 24.87 -8.89
N PRO A 349 -13.06 24.64 -9.74
CA PRO A 349 -11.67 25.06 -9.55
C PRO A 349 -11.44 26.54 -9.26
N VAL A 350 -12.08 27.40 -10.04
CA VAL A 350 -11.88 28.85 -10.00
C VAL A 350 -13.20 29.48 -9.58
N LYS A 351 -13.24 30.07 -8.38
CA LYS A 351 -14.43 30.73 -7.84
C LYS A 351 -14.28 32.24 -7.81
N GLN A 352 -13.05 32.72 -7.65
CA GLN A 352 -12.73 34.15 -7.54
C GLN A 352 -11.63 34.54 -8.52
N PHE A 353 -11.48 35.85 -8.75
CA PHE A 353 -10.45 36.38 -9.65
C PHE A 353 -9.03 35.95 -9.25
N TYR A 354 -8.71 35.89 -7.95
CA TYR A 354 -7.39 35.48 -7.48
C TYR A 354 -7.06 34.01 -7.86
N ASP A 355 -8.06 33.14 -7.94
CA ASP A 355 -7.86 31.75 -8.34
C ASP A 355 -7.36 31.64 -9.80
N LEU A 356 -7.71 32.59 -10.67
CA LEU A 356 -7.20 32.66 -12.05
C LEU A 356 -5.70 32.93 -12.07
N LEU A 357 -5.21 33.81 -11.19
CA LEU A 357 -3.80 34.14 -11.06
C LEU A 357 -3.01 32.93 -10.53
N LYS A 358 -3.52 32.28 -9.47
CA LYS A 358 -2.94 31.06 -8.90
C LYS A 358 -2.84 29.92 -9.93
N ASN A 359 -3.82 29.84 -10.83
CA ASN A 359 -3.85 28.84 -11.89
C ASN A 359 -3.09 29.27 -13.16
N ASN A 360 -2.34 30.37 -13.18
CA ASN A 360 -1.55 30.83 -14.33
C ASN A 360 -2.38 31.04 -15.62
N PHE A 361 -3.58 31.63 -15.51
CA PHE A 361 -4.35 32.04 -16.70
C PHE A 361 -3.71 33.24 -17.40
N GLN A 362 -3.69 33.22 -18.73
CA GLN A 362 -3.31 34.39 -19.51
C GLN A 362 -4.48 35.37 -19.59
N ILE A 363 -4.36 36.51 -18.92
CA ILE A 363 -5.40 37.54 -18.85
C ILE A 363 -5.23 38.54 -19.98
N PHE A 364 -6.30 38.73 -20.76
CA PHE A 364 -6.42 39.70 -21.85
C PHE A 364 -7.58 40.67 -21.59
N GLY A 365 -7.50 41.86 -22.16
CA GLY A 365 -8.54 42.88 -22.07
C GLY A 365 -9.21 43.12 -23.42
N ASP A 366 -10.51 43.35 -23.39
CA ASP A 366 -11.28 43.77 -24.56
C ASP A 366 -10.77 45.11 -25.11
N ASN A 367 -10.40 45.14 -26.39
CA ASN A 367 -9.86 46.32 -27.09
C ASN A 367 -10.89 47.44 -27.30
N HIS A 368 -12.18 47.11 -27.33
CA HIS A 368 -13.28 48.05 -27.52
C HIS A 368 -13.75 48.66 -26.19
N ILE A 369 -13.35 48.09 -25.06
CA ILE A 369 -13.71 48.55 -23.71
C ILE A 369 -12.46 49.10 -23.01
N PRO A 370 -12.24 50.43 -23.00
CA PRO A 370 -11.04 51.02 -22.40
C PRO A 370 -10.86 50.69 -20.91
N THR A 371 -11.97 50.48 -20.19
CA THR A 371 -11.93 50.12 -18.76
C THR A 371 -11.39 48.71 -18.54
N ALA A 372 -11.68 47.75 -19.43
CA ALA A 372 -11.08 46.42 -19.38
C ALA A 372 -9.55 46.51 -19.63
N MET A 373 -9.13 47.34 -20.58
CA MET A 373 -7.70 47.58 -20.83
C MET A 373 -7.00 48.30 -19.67
N ALA A 374 -7.69 49.22 -18.98
CA ALA A 374 -7.17 49.88 -17.80
C ALA A 374 -6.92 48.89 -16.64
N VAL A 375 -7.85 47.94 -16.44
CA VAL A 375 -7.66 46.86 -15.45
C VAL A 375 -6.43 46.02 -15.77
N VAL A 376 -6.28 45.57 -17.02
CA VAL A 376 -5.11 44.77 -17.43
C VAL A 376 -3.81 45.55 -17.25
N LYS A 377 -3.79 46.83 -17.62
CA LYS A 377 -2.62 47.70 -17.44
C LYS A 377 -2.27 47.91 -15.96
N SER A 378 -3.27 48.05 -15.08
CA SER A 378 -3.08 48.14 -13.62
C SER A 378 -2.38 46.89 -13.09
N LEU A 379 -2.85 45.71 -13.52
CA LEU A 379 -2.27 44.43 -13.12
C LEU A 379 -0.82 44.28 -13.62
N GLU A 380 -0.49 44.81 -14.81
CA GLU A 380 0.89 44.84 -15.32
C GLU A 380 1.79 45.82 -14.57
N THR A 381 1.25 46.96 -14.11
CA THR A 381 2.01 47.95 -13.32
C THR A 381 2.25 47.50 -11.89
N GLU A 382 1.29 46.80 -11.28
CA GLU A 382 1.40 46.20 -9.96
C GLU A 382 2.34 44.99 -9.93
N GLY A 383 2.76 44.48 -11.09
CA GLY A 383 3.61 43.29 -11.22
C GLY A 383 2.87 41.97 -11.05
N THR A 384 1.54 42.01 -10.85
CA THR A 384 0.67 40.83 -10.70
C THR A 384 0.65 39.95 -11.95
N ILE A 385 0.82 40.54 -13.13
CA ILE A 385 0.97 39.83 -14.41
C ILE A 385 2.19 40.34 -15.19
N SER A 386 2.85 39.46 -15.95
CA SER A 386 4.02 39.81 -16.74
C SER A 386 3.70 40.75 -17.91
N LYS A 387 4.56 41.76 -18.16
CA LYS A 387 4.44 42.62 -19.33
C LYS A 387 4.73 41.84 -20.61
N LEU A 388 3.76 41.76 -21.52
CA LEU A 388 3.92 41.11 -22.82
C LEU A 388 4.51 42.10 -23.84
N ARG A 389 5.65 41.76 -24.46
CA ARG A 389 6.28 42.56 -25.52
C ARG A 389 5.72 42.14 -26.89
N GLY A 390 4.87 42.97 -27.49
CA GLY A 390 4.32 42.78 -28.83
C GLY A 390 3.47 43.99 -29.26
N HIS A 391 3.30 44.19 -30.58
CA HIS A 391 2.65 45.38 -31.16
C HIS A 391 1.22 45.67 -30.66
N ASN A 392 0.49 44.65 -30.18
CA ASN A 392 -0.90 44.78 -29.70
C ASN A 392 -1.07 44.57 -28.17
N GLY A 393 0.02 44.35 -27.43
CA GLY A 393 -0.04 44.08 -25.98
C GLY A 393 -0.98 42.92 -25.60
N ARG A 394 -1.62 43.02 -24.42
CA ARG A 394 -2.67 42.09 -23.94
C ARG A 394 -4.09 42.47 -24.40
N SER A 395 -4.22 43.18 -25.53
CA SER A 395 -5.50 43.63 -26.08
C SER A 395 -6.07 42.63 -27.10
N VAL A 396 -7.35 42.30 -26.99
CA VAL A 396 -8.01 41.35 -27.90
C VAL A 396 -9.39 41.84 -28.34
N ASP A 397 -9.74 41.51 -29.59
CA ASP A 397 -11.09 41.64 -30.13
C ASP A 397 -11.91 40.41 -29.73
N LEU A 398 -13.02 40.62 -29.01
CA LEU A 398 -13.90 39.56 -28.51
C LEU A 398 -14.34 38.58 -29.59
N ALA A 399 -14.64 39.09 -30.79
CA ALA A 399 -15.13 38.29 -31.89
C ALA A 399 -14.08 37.21 -32.26
N LYS A 400 -12.79 37.56 -32.24
CA LYS A 400 -11.68 36.63 -32.51
C LYS A 400 -11.22 35.86 -31.26
N ALA A 401 -11.49 36.40 -30.07
CA ALA A 401 -11.00 35.85 -28.81
C ALA A 401 -11.90 34.75 -28.23
N ILE A 402 -13.23 34.83 -28.39
CA ILE A 402 -14.17 33.82 -27.85
C ILE A 402 -13.84 32.38 -28.33
N PRO A 403 -13.56 32.11 -29.62
CA PRO A 403 -13.17 30.77 -30.05
C PRO A 403 -11.85 30.29 -29.41
N LYS A 404 -10.87 31.20 -29.25
CA LYS A 404 -9.60 30.90 -28.59
C LYS A 404 -9.77 30.62 -27.10
N LEU A 405 -10.67 31.35 -26.45
CA LEU A 405 -11.04 31.19 -25.04
C LEU A 405 -11.50 29.74 -24.75
N ILE A 406 -12.23 29.11 -25.65
CA ILE A 406 -12.75 27.75 -25.49
C ILE A 406 -11.63 26.69 -25.51
N THR A 407 -10.54 26.96 -26.24
CA THR A 407 -9.47 25.98 -26.52
C THR A 407 -8.23 26.15 -25.64
N SER A 408 -8.01 27.33 -25.07
CA SER A 408 -6.76 27.71 -24.42
C SER A 408 -6.98 28.29 -23.03
N LYS A 409 -5.96 28.18 -22.16
CA LYS A 409 -6.00 28.64 -20.77
C LYS A 409 -5.89 30.17 -20.67
N THR A 410 -6.91 30.84 -21.18
CA THR A 410 -6.99 32.30 -21.31
C THR A 410 -8.21 32.82 -20.57
N ALA A 411 -8.12 34.06 -20.11
CA ALA A 411 -9.17 34.76 -19.41
C ALA A 411 -9.33 36.15 -20.03
N ILE A 412 -10.56 36.58 -20.28
CA ILE A 412 -10.85 37.86 -20.93
C ILE A 412 -11.61 38.76 -19.96
N VAL A 413 -11.09 39.96 -19.74
CA VAL A 413 -11.74 41.01 -18.95
C VAL A 413 -12.68 41.78 -19.89
N SER A 414 -13.96 41.81 -19.57
CA SER A 414 -14.98 42.56 -20.32
C SER A 414 -16.23 42.80 -19.43
N PHE A 415 -17.25 43.43 -19.99
CA PHE A 415 -18.57 43.54 -19.37
C PHE A 415 -19.50 42.41 -19.82
N THR A 416 -20.53 42.10 -19.03
CA THR A 416 -21.45 41.00 -19.33
C THR A 416 -22.26 41.24 -20.59
N ASP A 417 -22.88 42.40 -20.70
CA ASP A 417 -23.65 42.80 -21.88
C ASP A 417 -22.80 42.88 -23.14
N SER A 418 -21.54 43.33 -23.04
CA SER A 418 -20.63 43.40 -24.18
C SER A 418 -20.18 42.01 -24.64
N PHE A 419 -19.80 41.13 -23.71
CA PHE A 419 -19.35 39.78 -24.05
C PHE A 419 -20.47 38.91 -24.60
N ASP A 420 -21.64 38.95 -23.97
CA ASP A 420 -22.80 38.12 -24.34
C ASP A 420 -23.41 38.58 -25.68
N GLN A 421 -23.43 39.89 -25.99
CA GLN A 421 -23.89 40.39 -27.30
C GLN A 421 -23.08 39.81 -28.46
N VAL A 422 -21.75 39.79 -28.35
CA VAL A 422 -20.87 39.21 -29.37
C VAL A 422 -21.15 37.71 -29.53
N ALA A 423 -21.45 37.01 -28.43
CA ALA A 423 -21.81 35.60 -28.45
C ALA A 423 -23.18 35.35 -29.10
N ILE A 424 -24.20 36.16 -28.78
CA ILE A 424 -25.55 36.08 -29.36
C ILE A 424 -25.49 36.34 -30.87
N LYS A 425 -24.79 37.41 -31.30
CA LYS A 425 -24.62 37.76 -32.71
C LYS A 425 -23.94 36.66 -33.53
N ARG A 426 -23.06 35.88 -32.91
CA ARG A 426 -22.39 34.72 -33.52
C ARG A 426 -23.20 33.43 -33.48
N ASN A 427 -24.45 33.47 -33.05
CA ASN A 427 -25.37 32.34 -32.99
C ASN A 427 -24.85 31.17 -32.13
N TYR A 428 -24.14 31.45 -31.03
CA TYR A 428 -23.80 30.39 -30.06
C TYR A 428 -25.06 29.89 -29.35
N GLN A 429 -25.22 28.56 -29.29
CA GLN A 429 -26.31 27.93 -28.55
C GLN A 429 -26.20 28.27 -27.04
N PRO A 430 -27.25 28.82 -26.40
CA PRO A 430 -27.19 29.24 -24.99
C PRO A 430 -26.73 28.13 -24.03
N LEU A 431 -27.24 26.91 -24.19
CA LEU A 431 -26.83 25.74 -23.41
C LEU A 431 -25.33 25.42 -23.55
N TYR A 432 -24.80 25.49 -24.76
CA TYR A 432 -23.38 25.24 -25.02
C TYR A 432 -22.51 26.32 -24.39
N PHE A 433 -22.91 27.59 -24.56
CA PHE A 433 -22.21 28.74 -24.02
C PHE A 433 -22.15 28.71 -22.50
N CYS A 434 -23.30 28.50 -21.84
CA CYS A 434 -23.41 28.42 -20.39
C CYS A 434 -22.65 27.23 -19.77
N LYS A 435 -22.49 26.13 -20.51
CA LYS A 435 -21.73 24.95 -20.05
C LYS A 435 -20.21 25.13 -20.19
N LYS A 436 -19.75 25.98 -21.11
CA LYS A 436 -18.32 26.12 -21.42
C LYS A 436 -17.70 27.39 -20.85
N ILE A 437 -18.42 28.50 -20.86
CA ILE A 437 -17.91 29.80 -20.42
C ILE A 437 -18.39 30.10 -19.02
N TYR A 438 -17.43 30.37 -18.15
CA TYR A 438 -17.64 30.78 -16.77
C TYR A 438 -17.18 32.22 -16.61
N LYS A 439 -17.76 32.92 -15.63
CA LYS A 439 -17.43 34.31 -15.34
C LYS A 439 -17.26 34.52 -13.83
N VAL A 440 -16.21 35.25 -13.46
CA VAL A 440 -15.97 35.69 -12.08
C VAL A 440 -15.90 37.21 -12.01
N LEU A 441 -16.25 37.76 -10.86
CA LEU A 441 -16.23 39.19 -10.62
C LEU A 441 -14.80 39.66 -10.34
N TYR A 442 -14.33 40.71 -11.05
CA TYR A 442 -13.03 41.32 -10.77
C TYR A 442 -13.08 42.21 -9.51
N ARG A 443 -14.12 43.04 -9.37
CA ARG A 443 -14.37 43.91 -8.21
C ARG A 443 -15.84 43.93 -7.83
N GLN A 444 -16.13 43.94 -6.52
CA GLN A 444 -17.50 43.97 -5.98
C GLN A 444 -18.23 45.27 -6.28
N THR A 445 -17.51 46.39 -6.43
CA THR A 445 -18.09 47.67 -6.81
C THR A 445 -18.39 47.70 -8.31
N PRO A 446 -19.65 47.94 -8.73
CA PRO A 446 -19.98 48.07 -10.14
C PRO A 446 -19.29 49.31 -10.73
N ALA A 447 -18.80 49.18 -11.96
CA ALA A 447 -18.40 50.32 -12.76
C ALA A 447 -19.65 51.15 -13.08
N VAL A 448 -19.54 52.44 -12.81
CA VAL A 448 -20.59 53.41 -13.09
C VAL A 448 -20.29 54.02 -14.45
N ALA A 449 -21.30 54.13 -15.32
CA ALA A 449 -21.16 54.73 -16.64
C ALA A 449 -22.27 55.76 -16.91
N SER A 450 -21.92 56.80 -17.68
CA SER A 450 -22.85 57.85 -18.09
C SER A 450 -22.48 58.44 -19.44
N MET A 451 -23.44 59.18 -19.98
CA MET A 451 -23.24 60.16 -21.04
C MET A 451 -22.38 61.32 -20.53
N PHE A 452 -21.78 62.08 -21.45
CA PHE A 452 -20.97 63.22 -21.07
C PHE A 452 -21.07 64.37 -22.07
N VAL A 453 -20.79 65.57 -21.56
CA VAL A 453 -20.78 66.83 -22.29
C VAL A 453 -19.44 67.53 -22.12
N LYS A 454 -19.21 68.59 -22.91
CA LYS A 454 -18.05 69.46 -22.76
C LYS A 454 -17.98 70.05 -21.36
N ARG A 455 -16.76 70.18 -20.81
CA ARG A 455 -16.55 70.79 -19.49
C ARG A 455 -17.13 72.22 -19.46
N GLY A 456 -17.98 72.48 -18.46
CA GLY A 456 -18.69 73.76 -18.31
C GLY A 456 -19.95 73.93 -19.17
N SER A 457 -20.41 72.89 -19.88
CA SER A 457 -21.64 72.97 -20.67
C SER A 457 -22.89 73.12 -19.80
N PRO A 458 -23.81 74.06 -20.11
CA PRO A 458 -25.07 74.24 -19.37
C PRO A 458 -26.03 73.07 -19.57
N LEU A 459 -25.85 72.27 -20.65
CA LEU A 459 -26.66 71.06 -20.90
C LEU A 459 -26.61 70.07 -19.74
N ARG A 460 -25.52 70.08 -18.95
CA ARG A 460 -25.36 69.22 -17.78
C ARG A 460 -26.50 69.39 -16.79
N GLU A 461 -26.86 70.62 -16.44
CA GLU A 461 -27.87 70.88 -15.40
C GLU A 461 -29.26 70.46 -15.85
N TYR A 462 -29.62 70.80 -17.10
CA TYR A 462 -30.90 70.44 -17.70
C TYR A 462 -31.04 68.92 -17.86
N PHE A 463 -30.04 68.24 -18.40
CA PHE A 463 -30.08 66.78 -18.58
C PHE A 463 -30.00 66.03 -17.26
N ASN A 464 -29.17 66.45 -16.31
CA ASN A 464 -29.09 65.82 -14.99
C ASN A 464 -30.43 65.85 -14.25
N CYS A 465 -31.15 66.97 -14.33
CA CYS A 465 -32.48 67.06 -13.74
C CYS A 465 -33.44 66.01 -14.32
N LYS A 466 -33.45 65.83 -15.65
CA LYS A 466 -34.32 64.85 -16.31
C LYS A 466 -33.88 63.42 -16.05
N ILE A 467 -32.58 63.14 -16.08
CA ILE A 467 -32.03 61.81 -15.76
C ILE A 467 -32.34 61.41 -14.31
N ALA A 468 -32.22 62.34 -13.35
CA ALA A 468 -32.59 62.08 -11.96
C ALA A 468 -34.08 61.71 -11.84
N LEU A 469 -34.96 62.43 -12.54
CA LEU A 469 -36.39 62.10 -12.61
C LEU A 469 -36.65 60.73 -13.25
N MET A 470 -35.95 60.38 -14.33
CA MET A 470 -36.06 59.04 -14.94
C MET A 470 -35.68 57.93 -13.95
N ASN A 471 -34.66 58.17 -13.12
CA ASN A 471 -34.24 57.23 -12.09
C ASN A 471 -35.27 57.11 -10.96
N GLU A 472 -35.74 58.24 -10.43
CA GLU A 472 -36.76 58.29 -9.36
C GLU A 472 -38.08 57.59 -9.77
N ARG A 473 -38.43 57.65 -11.06
CA ARG A 473 -39.65 57.05 -11.62
C ARG A 473 -39.48 55.59 -12.04
N GLY A 474 -38.26 55.04 -11.97
CA GLY A 474 -37.98 53.66 -12.38
C GLY A 474 -37.95 53.43 -13.90
N ILE A 475 -37.96 54.49 -14.71
CA ILE A 475 -37.90 54.43 -16.18
C ILE A 475 -36.56 53.81 -16.61
N LEU A 476 -35.45 54.30 -16.04
CA LEU A 476 -34.12 53.74 -16.30
C LEU A 476 -34.02 52.28 -15.88
N ARG A 477 -34.71 51.88 -14.80
CA ARG A 477 -34.73 50.48 -14.33
C ARG A 477 -35.45 49.58 -15.34
N HIS A 478 -36.59 50.03 -15.86
CA HIS A 478 -37.34 49.30 -16.88
C HIS A 478 -36.57 49.18 -18.19
N MET A 479 -36.07 50.30 -18.73
CA MET A 479 -35.29 50.28 -19.98
C MET A 479 -34.04 49.40 -19.86
N ARG A 480 -33.34 49.45 -18.71
CA ARG A 480 -32.20 48.56 -18.42
C ARG A 480 -32.62 47.10 -18.37
N SER A 481 -33.76 46.78 -17.77
CA SER A 481 -34.26 45.40 -17.71
C SER A 481 -34.52 44.85 -19.11
N MET A 482 -35.10 45.67 -20.01
CA MET A 482 -35.33 45.29 -21.41
C MET A 482 -34.02 45.10 -22.16
N TYR A 483 -33.07 46.04 -22.01
CA TYR A 483 -31.74 45.92 -22.61
C TYR A 483 -31.02 44.66 -22.14
N MET A 484 -30.99 44.38 -20.84
CA MET A 484 -30.33 43.17 -20.32
C MET A 484 -31.01 41.89 -20.81
N ALA A 485 -32.35 41.89 -20.95
CA ALA A 485 -33.07 40.73 -21.47
C ALA A 485 -32.71 40.39 -22.93
N SER A 486 -32.37 41.38 -23.76
CA SER A 486 -31.97 41.17 -25.15
C SER A 486 -30.47 40.97 -25.35
N THR A 487 -29.63 41.41 -24.41
CA THR A 487 -28.16 41.43 -24.55
C THR A 487 -27.40 40.44 -23.69
N THR A 488 -28.05 39.79 -22.71
CA THR A 488 -27.39 38.83 -21.81
C THR A 488 -27.90 37.42 -22.02
N ILE A 489 -27.00 36.45 -21.93
CA ILE A 489 -27.35 35.03 -22.03
C ILE A 489 -27.76 34.56 -20.63
N ASN A 490 -29.06 34.28 -20.45
CA ASN A 490 -29.60 33.75 -19.21
C ASN A 490 -29.25 32.27 -19.07
N CYS A 491 -28.15 31.99 -18.40
CA CYS A 491 -27.80 30.64 -17.98
C CYS A 491 -28.72 30.21 -16.84
N LEU A 492 -29.73 29.39 -17.15
CA LEU A 492 -30.47 28.66 -16.13
C LEU A 492 -29.44 27.88 -15.31
N LYS A 493 -29.44 28.08 -13.99
CA LYS A 493 -28.75 27.17 -13.07
C LYS A 493 -29.53 25.86 -13.11
N GLU A 494 -29.38 25.08 -14.17
CA GLU A 494 -29.86 23.70 -14.17
C GLU A 494 -29.13 23.01 -13.03
N GLY A 495 -29.88 22.69 -11.96
CA GLY A 495 -29.47 21.78 -10.90
C GLY A 495 -29.33 20.34 -11.40
N GLY A 496 -28.95 20.16 -12.65
CA GLY A 496 -28.48 18.89 -13.17
C GLY A 496 -27.04 18.77 -12.75
N ALA A 497 -26.78 18.01 -11.68
CA ALA A 497 -25.47 17.47 -11.40
C ALA A 497 -24.94 16.83 -12.69
N LEU A 498 -24.12 17.58 -13.41
CA LEU A 498 -23.51 17.12 -14.64
C LEU A 498 -22.66 15.94 -14.20
N GLN A 499 -23.06 14.72 -14.58
CA GLN A 499 -22.27 13.51 -14.37
C GLN A 499 -20.94 13.72 -15.09
N GLN A 500 -19.98 14.34 -14.41
CA GLN A 500 -18.61 14.40 -14.86
C GLN A 500 -18.11 12.97 -14.89
N ARG A 501 -17.78 12.49 -16.08
CA ARG A 501 -17.11 11.21 -16.24
C ARG A 501 -15.76 11.32 -15.55
N LEU A 502 -15.43 10.31 -14.74
CA LEU A 502 -14.13 10.22 -14.08
C LEU A 502 -13.02 10.26 -15.14
N ALA A 503 -12.10 11.21 -15.03
CA ALA A 503 -10.97 11.30 -15.94
C ALA A 503 -9.86 10.34 -15.49
N LEU A 504 -8.99 9.90 -16.41
CA LEU A 504 -7.81 9.11 -16.03
C LEU A 504 -6.87 9.88 -15.09
N THR A 505 -6.85 11.21 -15.20
CA THR A 505 -6.07 12.09 -14.30
C THR A 505 -6.58 12.05 -12.87
N ASP A 506 -7.87 11.79 -12.63
CA ASP A 506 -8.43 11.61 -11.29
C ASP A 506 -7.89 10.34 -10.59
N MET A 507 -7.48 9.34 -11.39
CA MET A 507 -6.92 8.08 -10.91
C MET A 507 -5.39 8.05 -10.91
N PHE A 508 -4.75 9.16 -11.26
CA PHE A 508 -3.30 9.23 -11.40
C PHE A 508 -2.56 8.76 -10.14
N THR A 509 -3.00 9.22 -8.95
CA THR A 509 -2.39 8.85 -7.67
C THR A 509 -2.47 7.35 -7.40
N ALA A 510 -3.61 6.71 -7.71
CA ALA A 510 -3.77 5.27 -7.54
C ALA A 510 -2.83 4.47 -8.47
N PHE A 511 -2.72 4.87 -9.73
CA PHE A 511 -1.77 4.26 -10.66
C PHE A 511 -0.32 4.52 -10.27
N LEU A 512 0.01 5.71 -9.75
CA LEU A 512 1.34 6.02 -9.27
C LEU A 512 1.72 5.12 -8.09
N ILE A 513 0.82 4.92 -7.11
CA ILE A 513 1.05 3.99 -5.98
C ILE A 513 1.22 2.54 -6.48
N LEU A 514 0.40 2.11 -7.44
CA LEU A 514 0.50 0.77 -8.02
C LEU A 514 1.82 0.55 -8.76
N ILE A 515 2.21 1.49 -9.62
CA ILE A 515 3.44 1.40 -10.41
C ILE A 515 4.67 1.50 -9.51
N THR A 516 4.69 2.43 -8.56
CA THR A 516 5.80 2.56 -7.59
C THR A 516 5.92 1.30 -6.73
N GLY A 517 4.80 0.77 -6.24
CA GLY A 517 4.77 -0.51 -5.50
C GLY A 517 5.25 -1.70 -6.34
N PHE A 518 4.87 -1.77 -7.62
CA PHE A 518 5.34 -2.80 -8.54
C PHE A 518 6.83 -2.67 -8.85
N ILE A 519 7.33 -1.46 -9.11
CA ILE A 519 8.76 -1.22 -9.33
C ILE A 519 9.54 -1.58 -8.07
N LEU A 520 9.08 -1.16 -6.89
CA LEU A 520 9.73 -1.46 -5.63
C LEU A 520 9.75 -2.97 -5.36
N SER A 521 8.65 -3.68 -5.63
CA SER A 521 8.61 -5.14 -5.46
C SER A 521 9.55 -5.85 -6.44
N VAL A 522 9.60 -5.43 -7.71
CA VAL A 522 10.57 -5.93 -8.69
C VAL A 522 12.00 -5.64 -8.25
N VAL A 523 12.30 -4.42 -7.78
CA VAL A 523 13.62 -4.05 -7.27
C VAL A 523 13.99 -4.88 -6.04
N LEU A 524 13.07 -5.08 -5.10
CA LEU A 524 13.29 -5.93 -3.94
C LEU A 524 13.54 -7.38 -4.35
N VAL A 525 12.74 -7.93 -5.26
CA VAL A 525 12.95 -9.28 -5.82
C VAL A 525 14.28 -9.36 -6.57
N LEU A 526 14.71 -8.31 -7.29
CA LEU A 526 16.01 -8.26 -7.95
C LEU A 526 17.16 -8.16 -6.93
N ILE A 527 16.99 -7.42 -5.84
CA ILE A 527 17.95 -7.36 -4.73
C ILE A 527 18.03 -8.69 -4.01
N GLU A 528 16.90 -9.33 -3.72
CA GLU A 528 16.82 -10.66 -3.13
C GLU A 528 17.41 -11.70 -4.08
N ARG A 529 17.12 -11.63 -5.38
CA ARG A 529 17.72 -12.48 -6.42
C ARG A 529 19.21 -12.20 -6.55
N ALA A 530 19.69 -10.97 -6.43
CA ALA A 530 21.10 -10.63 -6.50
C ALA A 530 21.85 -11.05 -5.22
N LYS A 531 21.20 -10.94 -4.06
CA LYS A 531 21.73 -11.41 -2.77
C LYS A 531 21.70 -12.93 -2.72
N SER A 532 20.62 -13.55 -3.16
CA SER A 532 20.48 -15.00 -3.34
C SER A 532 21.44 -15.50 -4.39
N PHE A 533 21.68 -14.77 -5.49
CA PHE A 533 22.68 -15.08 -6.51
C PHE A 533 24.10 -14.88 -6.00
N LYS A 534 24.38 -13.90 -5.13
CA LYS A 534 25.66 -13.76 -4.42
C LYS A 534 25.85 -14.86 -3.38
N ILE A 535 24.79 -15.27 -2.68
CA ILE A 535 24.81 -16.41 -1.76
C ILE A 535 24.99 -17.72 -2.54
N ARG A 536 24.34 -17.86 -3.70
CA ARG A 536 24.52 -18.95 -4.68
C ARG A 536 25.85 -18.87 -5.38
N GLN A 537 26.45 -17.70 -5.61
CA GLN A 537 27.81 -17.56 -6.12
C GLN A 537 28.82 -17.86 -5.03
N ARG A 538 28.52 -17.58 -3.75
CA ARG A 538 29.35 -18.02 -2.62
C ARG A 538 29.17 -19.52 -2.37
N SER A 539 27.98 -20.07 -2.54
CA SER A 539 27.76 -21.53 -2.49
C SER A 539 28.36 -22.19 -3.72
N ASN A 540 28.23 -21.60 -4.91
CA ASN A 540 28.82 -22.08 -6.16
C ASN A 540 30.31 -21.81 -6.24
N ALA A 541 30.86 -20.83 -5.52
CA ALA A 541 32.30 -20.64 -5.35
C ALA A 541 32.84 -21.62 -4.30
N ARG A 542 32.03 -22.00 -3.29
CA ARG A 542 32.34 -23.13 -2.39
C ARG A 542 32.18 -24.48 -3.09
N ILE A 543 31.23 -24.62 -4.02
CA ILE A 543 31.05 -25.79 -4.88
C ILE A 543 32.12 -25.80 -5.96
N ALA A 544 32.55 -24.66 -6.50
CA ALA A 544 33.69 -24.54 -7.41
C ALA A 544 35.00 -24.75 -6.67
N GLU A 545 35.14 -24.34 -5.41
CA GLU A 545 36.23 -24.78 -4.52
C GLU A 545 36.12 -26.29 -4.25
N ALA A 546 34.91 -26.86 -4.11
CA ALA A 546 34.70 -28.29 -3.99
C ALA A 546 34.96 -29.05 -5.32
N GLU A 547 34.73 -28.46 -6.49
CA GLU A 547 35.03 -28.97 -7.83
C GLU A 547 36.54 -28.88 -8.11
N VAL A 548 37.17 -27.76 -7.72
CA VAL A 548 38.63 -27.57 -7.68
C VAL A 548 39.28 -28.49 -6.64
N CYS A 549 38.57 -28.87 -5.56
CA CYS A 549 38.99 -29.90 -4.61
C CYS A 549 38.68 -31.33 -5.08
N ARG A 550 37.73 -31.53 -5.99
CA ARG A 550 37.46 -32.82 -6.66
C ARG A 550 38.66 -33.23 -7.52
N ASN A 551 39.37 -32.26 -8.11
CA ASN A 551 40.68 -32.46 -8.74
C ASN A 551 41.81 -32.85 -7.75
N GLY A 552 41.52 -32.84 -6.44
CA GLY A 552 42.42 -33.17 -5.34
C GLY A 552 42.24 -34.57 -4.76
N ILE A 553 41.40 -35.41 -5.38
CA ILE A 553 41.01 -36.72 -4.88
C ILE A 553 41.03 -37.69 -6.07
N VAL A 554 41.61 -38.88 -5.89
CA VAL A 554 41.66 -39.93 -6.92
C VAL A 554 41.15 -41.24 -6.30
N GLU A 555 40.56 -42.09 -7.14
CA GLU A 555 40.17 -43.45 -6.75
C GLU A 555 41.41 -44.29 -6.45
N ASP A 556 41.40 -44.98 -5.32
CA ASP A 556 42.48 -45.86 -4.91
C ASP A 556 42.50 -47.12 -5.79
N SER A 557 43.52 -47.22 -6.64
CA SER A 557 43.74 -48.36 -7.54
C SER A 557 44.18 -49.64 -6.81
N VAL A 558 44.56 -49.57 -5.53
CA VAL A 558 45.10 -50.69 -4.75
C VAL A 558 44.04 -51.31 -3.83
N LEU A 559 43.12 -50.50 -3.29
CA LEU A 559 42.11 -50.96 -2.32
C LEU A 559 40.69 -51.09 -2.87
N GLY A 560 40.44 -50.63 -4.10
CA GLY A 560 39.12 -50.68 -4.73
C GLY A 560 38.13 -49.70 -4.09
N GLN A 561 37.49 -48.88 -4.92
CA GLN A 561 36.36 -47.98 -4.60
C GLN A 561 36.60 -46.87 -3.55
N GLY A 562 37.75 -46.75 -2.89
CA GLY A 562 38.04 -45.69 -1.89
C GLY A 562 38.63 -44.40 -2.47
N PHE A 563 38.44 -43.27 -1.79
CA PHE A 563 39.05 -41.97 -2.16
C PHE A 563 40.34 -41.68 -1.38
N VAL A 564 41.38 -41.19 -2.06
CA VAL A 564 42.67 -40.78 -1.45
C VAL A 564 42.97 -39.31 -1.75
N ALA A 565 43.54 -38.59 -0.79
CA ALA A 565 43.93 -37.20 -0.97
C ALA A 565 45.17 -37.07 -1.88
N THR A 566 45.10 -36.30 -2.98
CA THR A 566 46.26 -36.06 -3.86
C THR A 566 47.14 -34.88 -3.40
N ARG A 567 46.71 -34.17 -2.36
CA ARG A 567 47.41 -33.04 -1.73
C ARG A 567 47.09 -32.98 -0.24
N ASN A 568 47.83 -32.16 0.51
CA ASN A 568 47.49 -31.87 1.90
C ASN A 568 46.17 -31.06 1.96
N ILE A 569 45.21 -31.51 2.78
CA ILE A 569 43.88 -30.88 2.95
C ILE A 569 43.78 -30.33 4.37
N LYS A 570 43.31 -29.08 4.50
CA LYS A 570 43.15 -28.40 5.79
C LYS A 570 41.86 -28.86 6.50
N PRO A 571 41.81 -28.86 7.84
CA PRO A 571 40.56 -29.09 8.58
C PRO A 571 39.42 -28.18 8.10
N GLY A 572 38.18 -28.71 8.09
CA GLY A 572 36.97 -27.99 7.69
C GLY A 572 36.75 -27.84 6.17
N THR A 573 37.68 -28.29 5.33
CA THR A 573 37.54 -28.24 3.88
C THR A 573 36.39 -29.13 3.41
N VAL A 574 35.49 -28.60 2.58
CA VAL A 574 34.44 -29.40 1.91
C VAL A 574 35.10 -30.22 0.79
N ILE A 575 35.00 -31.54 0.88
CA ILE A 575 35.57 -32.47 -0.10
C ILE A 575 34.53 -33.02 -1.06
N LEU A 576 33.28 -33.13 -0.62
CA LEU A 576 32.16 -33.60 -1.44
C LEU A 576 30.88 -32.86 -1.06
N ASP A 577 30.11 -32.48 -2.08
CA ASP A 577 28.75 -31.95 -1.96
C ASP A 577 27.92 -32.64 -3.05
N GLU A 578 26.93 -33.45 -2.66
CA GLU A 578 26.23 -34.38 -3.55
C GLU A 578 24.72 -34.42 -3.26
N ASN A 579 23.91 -34.42 -4.31
CA ASN A 579 22.47 -34.61 -4.20
C ASN A 579 22.13 -36.10 -4.11
N PRO A 580 21.08 -36.47 -3.35
CA PRO A 580 20.70 -37.87 -3.21
C PRO A 580 20.22 -38.47 -4.53
N VAL A 581 20.56 -39.74 -4.75
CA VAL A 581 20.00 -40.58 -5.80
C VAL A 581 18.55 -40.90 -5.48
N VAL A 582 18.33 -41.33 -4.24
CA VAL A 582 17.03 -41.67 -3.64
C VAL A 582 17.02 -41.15 -2.22
N VAL A 583 15.86 -40.69 -1.78
CA VAL A 583 15.57 -40.35 -0.38
C VAL A 583 14.34 -41.14 0.01
N CYS A 584 14.19 -41.55 1.27
CA CYS A 584 12.96 -42.05 1.86
C CYS A 584 12.77 -41.46 3.27
N PRO A 585 11.54 -41.48 3.83
CA PRO A 585 11.33 -41.14 5.24
C PRO A 585 12.12 -42.11 6.12
N PHE A 586 12.72 -41.59 7.20
CA PHE A 586 13.38 -42.40 8.22
C PHE A 586 12.37 -42.67 9.35
N THR A 587 12.01 -43.94 9.58
CA THR A 587 10.91 -44.33 10.47
C THR A 587 11.42 -44.82 11.82
N PHE A 588 11.03 -44.14 12.90
CA PHE A 588 11.09 -44.67 14.27
C PHE A 588 9.72 -45.16 14.72
N GLU A 589 9.69 -46.04 15.73
CA GLU A 589 8.48 -46.34 16.49
C GLU A 589 7.82 -45.01 16.93
N ASP A 590 6.57 -44.80 16.51
CA ASP A 590 5.63 -43.76 16.97
C ASP A 590 5.63 -42.33 16.37
N PRO A 591 6.14 -42.04 15.14
CA PRO A 591 5.47 -41.01 14.31
C PRO A 591 5.08 -41.44 12.89
N VAL A 592 4.03 -40.81 12.35
CA VAL A 592 3.66 -40.89 10.92
C VAL A 592 4.40 -39.79 10.15
N TYR A 593 5.13 -40.15 9.10
CA TYR A 593 5.96 -39.24 8.31
C TYR A 593 5.33 -38.95 6.94
N CYS A 594 5.54 -37.74 6.40
CA CYS A 594 5.22 -37.50 4.99
C CYS A 594 6.08 -38.39 4.08
N LEU A 595 5.43 -39.23 3.26
CA LEU A 595 6.10 -40.17 2.36
C LEU A 595 7.10 -39.49 1.40
N THR A 596 6.79 -38.28 0.95
CA THR A 596 7.59 -37.55 -0.05
C THR A 596 8.74 -36.76 0.56
N CYS A 597 8.54 -36.08 1.70
CA CYS A 597 9.53 -35.14 2.25
C CYS A 597 10.04 -35.49 3.65
N GLY A 598 9.56 -36.57 4.27
CA GLY A 598 9.99 -37.01 5.60
C GLY A 598 9.64 -36.03 6.73
N LEU A 599 8.77 -35.05 6.49
CA LEU A 599 8.31 -34.11 7.52
C LEU A 599 7.51 -34.84 8.60
N VAL A 600 7.81 -34.52 9.86
CA VAL A 600 7.04 -34.92 11.04
C VAL A 600 6.12 -33.77 11.45
N GLU A 601 4.82 -34.04 11.62
CA GLU A 601 3.85 -33.07 12.17
C GLU A 601 3.25 -33.62 13.48
N GLU A 602 3.38 -32.87 14.57
CA GLU A 602 2.84 -33.20 15.91
C GLU A 602 1.32 -33.47 15.89
N GLU A 603 0.57 -32.72 15.08
CA GLU A 603 -0.90 -32.88 14.97
C GLU A 603 -1.32 -34.24 14.37
N TRP A 604 -0.42 -34.93 13.66
CA TRP A 604 -0.69 -36.27 13.12
C TRP A 604 -0.66 -37.35 14.20
N GLN A 605 0.12 -37.15 15.27
CA GLN A 605 0.23 -38.09 16.39
C GLN A 605 -1.03 -38.08 17.28
N ILE A 606 -1.68 -36.92 17.43
CA ILE A 606 -2.82 -36.76 18.35
C ILE A 606 -4.16 -37.15 17.70
N SER A 607 -4.27 -37.04 16.37
CA SER A 607 -5.56 -37.15 15.67
C SER A 607 -5.77 -38.43 14.85
N MET A 608 -4.72 -39.25 14.61
CA MET A 608 -4.72 -40.33 13.59
C MET A 608 -5.22 -39.90 12.19
N ARG A 609 -5.37 -38.58 11.94
CA ARG A 609 -6.02 -37.98 10.75
C ARG A 609 -5.11 -36.97 10.05
N GLY A 610 -3.83 -37.32 9.88
CA GLY A 610 -2.94 -36.57 8.99
C GLY A 610 -3.46 -36.54 7.55
N ARG A 611 -3.10 -35.50 6.78
CA ARG A 611 -3.45 -35.42 5.35
C ARG A 611 -2.89 -36.65 4.63
N ARG A 612 -3.73 -37.30 3.83
CA ARG A 612 -3.38 -38.50 3.05
C ARG A 612 -3.55 -38.20 1.57
N CYS A 613 -2.78 -38.90 0.73
CA CYS A 613 -2.88 -38.79 -0.72
C CYS A 613 -4.29 -39.17 -1.14
N THR A 614 -4.90 -38.39 -2.03
CA THR A 614 -6.25 -38.63 -2.53
C THR A 614 -6.36 -39.97 -3.26
N ARG A 615 -5.28 -40.40 -3.92
CA ARG A 615 -5.16 -41.68 -4.64
C ARG A 615 -4.77 -42.83 -3.72
N CYS A 616 -3.53 -42.88 -3.23
CA CYS A 616 -3.01 -44.06 -2.52
C CYS A 616 -3.29 -44.09 -1.01
N LYS A 617 -3.85 -43.02 -0.43
CA LYS A 617 -4.11 -42.86 1.01
C LYS A 617 -2.87 -42.87 1.92
N TRP A 618 -1.65 -42.86 1.38
CA TRP A 618 -0.44 -42.72 2.19
C TRP A 618 -0.27 -41.30 2.76
N PRO A 619 0.44 -41.14 3.89
CA PRO A 619 0.57 -39.84 4.57
C PRO A 619 1.41 -38.83 3.76
N ILE A 620 0.88 -37.62 3.56
CA ILE A 620 1.53 -36.51 2.84
C ILE A 620 1.24 -35.16 3.49
N CYS A 621 2.24 -34.30 3.68
CA CYS A 621 2.04 -33.02 4.40
C CYS A 621 1.26 -31.97 3.60
N SER A 622 1.28 -32.05 2.25
CA SER A 622 0.70 -31.00 1.40
C SER A 622 0.33 -31.53 0.02
N LEU A 623 -0.54 -30.77 -0.68
CA LEU A 623 -0.86 -31.01 -2.09
C LEU A 623 0.40 -30.95 -2.99
N ARG A 624 1.41 -30.17 -2.60
CA ARG A 624 2.70 -30.16 -3.29
C ARG A 624 3.40 -31.52 -3.20
N CYS A 625 3.45 -32.13 -2.02
CA CYS A 625 4.05 -33.46 -1.87
C CYS A 625 3.25 -34.55 -2.61
N GLU A 626 1.92 -34.37 -2.72
CA GLU A 626 1.07 -35.26 -3.50
C GLU A 626 1.37 -35.22 -5.01
N THR A 627 1.77 -34.06 -5.53
CA THR A 627 1.95 -33.79 -6.97
C THR A 627 3.40 -33.92 -7.43
N LEU A 628 4.37 -34.11 -6.54
CA LEU A 628 5.77 -34.33 -6.91
C LEU A 628 5.93 -35.67 -7.62
N ALA A 629 6.65 -35.70 -8.75
CA ALA A 629 6.84 -36.89 -9.59
C ALA A 629 7.32 -38.13 -8.81
N VAL A 630 8.24 -37.96 -7.85
CA VAL A 630 8.74 -39.05 -6.98
C VAL A 630 7.62 -39.79 -6.24
N HIS A 631 6.52 -39.11 -5.94
CA HIS A 631 5.31 -39.73 -5.41
C HIS A 631 4.32 -40.00 -6.55
N ALA A 632 3.85 -38.92 -7.19
CA ALA A 632 2.68 -38.89 -8.06
C ALA A 632 2.78 -39.80 -9.28
N GLU A 633 3.95 -39.87 -9.90
CA GLU A 633 4.21 -40.64 -11.11
C GLU A 633 4.84 -41.98 -10.76
N ASN A 634 5.67 -42.00 -9.70
CA ASN A 634 6.55 -43.11 -9.45
C ASN A 634 5.96 -44.23 -8.58
N GLU A 635 5.60 -43.90 -7.35
CA GLU A 635 5.25 -44.89 -6.32
C GLU A 635 3.75 -44.87 -5.96
N CYS A 636 3.02 -43.80 -6.31
CA CYS A 636 1.62 -43.62 -5.92
C CYS A 636 0.71 -44.74 -6.44
N GLN A 637 0.94 -45.24 -7.66
CA GLN A 637 0.17 -46.35 -8.23
C GLN A 637 0.41 -47.65 -7.47
N ILE A 638 1.66 -47.93 -7.10
CA ILE A 638 2.06 -49.12 -6.33
C ILE A 638 1.41 -49.07 -4.94
N PHE A 639 1.53 -47.93 -4.28
CA PHE A 639 0.98 -47.71 -2.94
C PHE A 639 -0.54 -47.62 -2.88
N ALA A 640 -1.24 -47.48 -4.01
CA ALA A 640 -2.70 -47.48 -4.08
C ALA A 640 -3.34 -48.87 -3.99
N ASN A 641 -2.54 -49.94 -4.07
CA ASN A 641 -3.02 -51.30 -3.86
C ASN A 641 -3.59 -51.47 -2.44
N GLU A 642 -4.74 -52.15 -2.31
CA GLU A 642 -5.47 -52.30 -1.05
C GLU A 642 -4.61 -52.87 0.08
N MET A 643 -3.66 -53.76 -0.22
CA MET A 643 -2.81 -54.37 0.79
C MET A 643 -1.79 -53.37 1.38
N PHE A 644 -1.17 -52.53 0.53
CA PHE A 644 -0.28 -51.46 1.01
C PHE A 644 -1.06 -50.36 1.74
N SER A 645 -2.33 -50.14 1.38
CA SER A 645 -3.21 -49.21 2.08
C SER A 645 -3.52 -49.67 3.52
N GLN A 646 -3.69 -50.98 3.72
CA GLN A 646 -3.87 -51.59 5.05
C GLN A 646 -2.59 -51.48 5.89
N LEU A 647 -1.42 -51.71 5.29
CA LEU A 647 -0.13 -51.54 5.97
C LEU A 647 0.14 -50.08 6.37
N SER A 648 -0.31 -49.11 5.57
CA SER A 648 -0.31 -47.69 5.93
C SER A 648 -1.25 -47.35 7.09
N SER A 649 -2.36 -48.08 7.23
CA SER A 649 -3.31 -47.89 8.34
C SER A 649 -2.79 -48.45 9.66
N LEU A 650 -1.97 -49.51 9.60
CA LEU A 650 -1.35 -50.13 10.76
C LEU A 650 0.00 -49.47 11.13
N GLY A 651 0.63 -48.73 10.21
CA GLY A 651 1.94 -48.09 10.42
C GLY A 651 3.13 -49.05 10.22
N PHE A 652 2.95 -50.16 9.51
CA PHE A 652 3.86 -51.32 9.53
C PHE A 652 4.82 -51.45 8.32
N LEU A 653 4.91 -50.48 7.40
CA LEU A 653 5.96 -50.53 6.37
C LEU A 653 7.18 -49.72 6.82
N GLY A 654 8.29 -50.41 7.11
CA GLY A 654 9.57 -49.81 7.46
C GLY A 654 10.21 -49.05 6.30
N GLU A 655 11.03 -48.05 6.62
CA GLU A 655 11.83 -47.24 5.68
C GLU A 655 12.56 -48.06 4.60
N ASP A 656 12.99 -49.28 4.95
CA ASP A 656 13.71 -50.22 4.10
C ASP A 656 12.89 -50.59 2.85
N VAL A 657 11.58 -50.79 3.00
CA VAL A 657 10.70 -51.19 1.91
C VAL A 657 10.46 -50.03 0.93
N VAL A 658 10.27 -48.81 1.45
CA VAL A 658 10.08 -47.62 0.62
C VAL A 658 11.35 -47.31 -0.17
N MET A 659 12.51 -47.42 0.47
CA MET A 659 13.80 -47.27 -0.21
C MET A 659 13.98 -48.32 -1.32
N PHE A 660 13.67 -49.59 -1.01
CA PHE A 660 13.77 -50.69 -1.97
C PHE A 660 12.89 -50.45 -3.19
N ILE A 661 11.60 -50.11 -3.01
CA ILE A 661 10.69 -49.78 -4.11
C ILE A 661 11.27 -48.65 -4.97
N ARG A 662 11.70 -47.54 -4.35
CA ARG A 662 12.23 -46.38 -5.08
C ARG A 662 13.47 -46.70 -5.92
N ILE A 663 14.39 -47.52 -5.41
CA ILE A 663 15.57 -47.97 -6.16
C ILE A 663 15.14 -48.89 -7.31
N CYS A 664 14.25 -49.84 -7.03
CA CYS A 664 13.71 -50.77 -8.01
C CYS A 664 13.02 -50.07 -9.19
N MET A 665 12.31 -48.95 -8.93
CA MET A 665 11.70 -48.16 -10.00
C MET A 665 12.72 -47.57 -11.00
N PHE A 666 13.99 -47.40 -10.64
CA PHE A 666 15.01 -47.02 -11.61
C PHE A 666 15.26 -48.09 -12.67
N LYS A 667 15.07 -49.38 -12.36
CA LYS A 667 15.17 -50.46 -13.37
C LYS A 667 14.23 -50.21 -14.55
N LYS A 668 13.07 -49.58 -14.31
CA LYS A 668 12.05 -49.26 -15.32
C LYS A 668 12.26 -47.91 -16.01
N TRP A 669 12.61 -46.85 -15.27
CA TRP A 669 12.61 -45.47 -15.80
C TRP A 669 13.99 -44.84 -15.95
N ASN A 670 15.04 -45.43 -15.37
CA ASN A 670 16.41 -44.96 -15.50
C ASN A 670 17.43 -46.11 -15.29
N PRO A 671 17.56 -47.04 -16.27
CA PRO A 671 18.41 -48.22 -16.15
C PRO A 671 19.88 -47.90 -15.86
N ASP A 672 20.42 -46.83 -16.45
CA ASP A 672 21.80 -46.39 -16.22
C ASP A 672 22.03 -46.04 -14.74
N LYS A 673 21.07 -45.33 -14.13
CA LYS A 673 21.15 -44.97 -12.70
C LYS A 673 20.98 -46.19 -11.81
N TYR A 674 20.15 -47.16 -12.21
CA TYR A 674 20.02 -48.44 -11.51
C TYR A 674 21.34 -49.21 -11.52
N GLN A 675 22.03 -49.26 -12.67
CA GLN A 675 23.34 -49.91 -12.78
C GLN A 675 24.40 -49.24 -11.89
N GLN A 676 24.45 -47.90 -11.87
CA GLN A 676 25.34 -47.15 -10.98
C GLN A 676 25.09 -47.43 -9.49
N VAL A 677 23.84 -47.70 -9.11
CA VAL A 677 23.50 -48.11 -7.74
C VAL A 677 24.00 -49.52 -7.45
N LEU A 678 23.83 -50.47 -8.38
CA LEU A 678 24.32 -51.85 -8.22
C LEU A 678 25.85 -51.92 -8.08
N GLU A 679 26.58 -51.02 -8.73
CA GLU A 679 28.05 -50.90 -8.61
C GLU A 679 28.54 -50.51 -7.21
N LEU A 680 27.65 -50.01 -6.34
CA LEU A 680 27.99 -49.71 -4.93
C LEU A 680 28.12 -50.98 -4.08
N SER A 681 27.59 -52.12 -4.54
CA SER A 681 27.72 -53.39 -3.82
C SER A 681 29.15 -53.90 -3.95
N SER A 682 29.88 -53.96 -2.84
CA SER A 682 31.16 -54.66 -2.76
C SER A 682 30.95 -56.18 -2.72
N GLU A 683 31.89 -56.92 -3.33
CA GLU A 683 31.94 -58.39 -3.27
C GLU A 683 32.45 -58.84 -1.89
N PHE A 684 31.59 -58.79 -0.87
CA PHE A 684 31.89 -59.43 0.41
C PHE A 684 31.48 -60.92 0.35
N ASN A 685 32.45 -61.79 0.63
CA ASN A 685 32.28 -63.23 0.81
C ASN A 685 31.54 -63.53 2.12
N LEU A 686 30.25 -63.28 2.19
CA LEU A 686 29.42 -63.78 3.30
C LEU A 686 28.42 -64.82 2.80
N PRO A 687 28.23 -65.92 3.55
CA PRO A 687 27.30 -66.96 3.17
C PRO A 687 25.87 -66.42 3.04
N PRO A 688 25.07 -66.93 2.10
CA PRO A 688 23.65 -66.60 1.94
C PRO A 688 22.74 -66.89 3.16
N ASP A 689 23.25 -67.46 4.25
CA ASP A 689 22.43 -68.01 5.34
C ASP A 689 22.15 -67.03 6.51
N ASP A 690 22.78 -65.85 6.53
CA ASP A 690 22.65 -64.85 7.61
C ASP A 690 21.67 -63.69 7.27
N TRP A 691 20.59 -63.97 6.54
CA TRP A 691 19.50 -63.00 6.42
C TRP A 691 18.86 -62.77 7.78
N PRO A 692 18.49 -61.53 8.14
CA PRO A 692 17.53 -61.32 9.21
C PRO A 692 16.29 -62.15 8.92
N GLN A 693 15.91 -63.07 9.81
CA GLN A 693 14.78 -63.98 9.61
C GLN A 693 13.54 -63.21 9.13
N GLY A 694 13.02 -63.57 7.95
CA GLY A 694 11.79 -62.99 7.37
C GLY A 694 11.98 -61.87 6.35
N LEU A 695 13.17 -61.31 6.18
CA LEU A 695 13.41 -60.19 5.25
C LEU A 695 13.39 -60.63 3.78
N GLU A 696 13.96 -61.80 3.46
CA GLU A 696 13.92 -62.40 2.11
C GLU A 696 12.47 -62.67 1.69
N SER A 697 11.70 -63.30 2.60
CA SER A 697 10.28 -63.57 2.39
C SER A 697 9.49 -62.28 2.17
N ALA A 698 9.82 -61.20 2.87
CA ALA A 698 9.16 -59.90 2.72
C ALA A 698 9.47 -59.22 1.38
N PHE A 699 10.73 -59.27 0.91
CA PHE A 699 11.08 -58.71 -0.41
C PHE A 699 10.57 -59.57 -1.56
N LYS A 700 10.63 -60.89 -1.45
CA LYS A 700 10.07 -61.81 -2.43
C LYS A 700 8.56 -61.65 -2.54
N TRP A 701 7.88 -61.58 -1.39
CA TRP A 701 6.47 -61.22 -1.31
C TRP A 701 6.20 -59.85 -1.94
N LEU A 702 7.04 -58.84 -1.75
CA LEU A 702 6.87 -57.53 -2.38
C LEU A 702 6.91 -57.61 -3.92
N LEU A 703 7.83 -58.40 -4.47
CA LEU A 703 8.02 -58.54 -5.92
C LEU A 703 6.84 -59.23 -6.60
N ASP A 704 6.18 -60.17 -5.93
CA ASP A 704 4.97 -60.83 -6.43
C ASP A 704 3.78 -59.85 -6.65
N TYR A 705 3.79 -58.67 -6.00
CA TYR A 705 2.70 -57.70 -6.02
C TYR A 705 3.00 -56.41 -6.80
N VAL A 706 4.25 -56.21 -7.26
CA VAL A 706 4.65 -55.04 -8.04
C VAL A 706 4.88 -55.44 -9.50
N GLU A 707 3.90 -55.17 -10.37
CA GLU A 707 3.98 -55.52 -11.80
C GLU A 707 5.20 -54.89 -12.50
N GLY A 708 5.99 -55.72 -13.19
CA GLY A 708 7.14 -55.30 -14.00
C GLY A 708 8.47 -55.18 -13.25
N LEU A 709 8.56 -55.75 -12.06
CA LEU A 709 9.78 -55.81 -11.24
C LEU A 709 10.23 -57.26 -11.04
N GLU A 710 10.92 -57.81 -12.04
CA GLU A 710 11.57 -59.11 -11.94
C GLU A 710 13.00 -58.93 -11.39
N LEU A 711 13.23 -59.37 -10.16
CA LEU A 711 14.55 -59.42 -9.52
C LEU A 711 14.85 -60.86 -9.09
N ASP A 712 16.09 -61.30 -9.30
CA ASP A 712 16.56 -62.56 -8.75
C ASP A 712 17.02 -62.43 -7.28
N THR A 713 17.21 -63.57 -6.60
CA THR A 713 17.64 -63.58 -5.18
C THR A 713 19.00 -62.89 -4.98
N GLU A 714 19.88 -62.89 -5.97
CA GLU A 714 21.20 -62.29 -5.88
C GLU A 714 21.13 -60.74 -5.97
N GLU A 715 20.29 -60.22 -6.86
CA GLU A 715 19.98 -58.78 -6.99
C GLU A 715 19.36 -58.25 -5.70
N ILE A 716 18.42 -58.97 -5.08
CA ILE A 716 17.83 -58.57 -3.79
C ILE A 716 18.91 -58.52 -2.70
N ALA A 717 19.80 -59.51 -2.64
CA ALA A 717 20.91 -59.53 -1.69
C ALA A 717 21.91 -58.37 -1.92
N LYS A 718 22.18 -58.01 -3.17
CA LYS A 718 23.00 -56.82 -3.53
C LYS A 718 22.34 -55.53 -3.04
N LEU A 719 21.05 -55.34 -3.32
CA LEU A 719 20.30 -54.15 -2.89
C LEU A 719 20.22 -54.01 -1.37
N HIS A 720 20.02 -55.11 -0.65
CA HIS A 720 20.03 -55.11 0.81
C HIS A 720 21.40 -54.68 1.38
N ARG A 721 22.50 -55.19 0.83
CA ARG A 721 23.86 -54.78 1.23
C ARG A 721 24.09 -53.29 1.00
N ILE A 722 23.69 -52.78 -0.17
CA ILE A 722 23.76 -51.34 -0.49
C ILE A 722 22.97 -50.52 0.54
N PHE A 723 21.78 -50.97 0.90
CA PHE A 723 20.95 -50.31 1.88
C PHE A 723 21.60 -50.19 3.27
N CYS A 724 22.25 -51.26 3.74
CA CYS A 724 22.87 -51.32 5.06
C CYS A 724 24.13 -50.45 5.19
N ILE A 725 24.89 -50.31 4.10
CA ILE A 725 26.25 -49.73 4.10
C ILE A 725 26.28 -48.33 3.47
N ASN A 726 25.51 -48.11 2.41
CA ASN A 726 25.65 -46.94 1.55
C ASN A 726 24.56 -45.87 1.75
N CYS A 727 23.56 -46.14 2.61
CA CYS A 727 22.51 -45.17 2.96
C CYS A 727 22.89 -44.30 4.16
N PHE A 728 22.62 -43.00 4.06
CA PHE A 728 22.90 -41.99 5.08
C PHE A 728 21.61 -41.43 5.66
N SER A 729 21.48 -41.42 6.98
CA SER A 729 20.29 -40.87 7.66
C SER A 729 20.52 -39.43 8.14
N GLY A 730 19.55 -38.56 7.86
CA GLY A 730 19.45 -37.19 8.36
C GLY A 730 19.09 -37.12 9.85
N PRO A 731 18.88 -35.92 10.41
CA PRO A 731 18.84 -35.71 11.87
C PRO A 731 17.82 -36.63 12.55
N ARG A 732 18.28 -37.28 13.63
CA ARG A 732 17.49 -38.18 14.47
C ARG A 732 16.60 -37.40 15.43
N PRO A 733 15.38 -37.89 15.76
CA PRO A 733 14.51 -37.34 16.80
C PRO A 733 15.16 -37.23 18.17
N GLU A 734 16.14 -38.07 18.45
CA GLU A 734 16.80 -38.20 19.76
C GLU A 734 17.67 -36.98 20.14
N ASN A 735 18.07 -36.17 19.16
CA ASN A 735 18.79 -34.90 19.37
C ASN A 735 17.87 -33.68 19.39
N ILE A 736 16.56 -33.90 19.38
CA ILE A 736 15.54 -32.86 19.23
C ILE A 736 14.93 -32.58 20.60
N THR A 737 15.15 -31.36 21.09
CA THR A 737 14.40 -30.83 22.23
C THR A 737 12.91 -30.85 21.93
N SER A 738 12.08 -31.14 22.92
CA SER A 738 10.61 -31.19 22.80
C SER A 738 9.96 -29.93 22.20
N ASN A 739 10.68 -28.81 22.06
CA ASN A 739 10.21 -27.57 21.42
C ASN A 739 10.52 -27.45 19.91
N ASP A 740 11.32 -28.34 19.30
CA ASP A 740 11.74 -28.28 17.88
C ASP A 740 11.04 -29.34 16.99
N PHE A 741 10.03 -30.04 17.51
CA PHE A 741 9.25 -31.02 16.73
C PHE A 741 8.42 -30.40 15.60
N CYS A 742 8.17 -29.08 15.66
CA CYS A 742 7.55 -28.36 14.57
C CYS A 742 8.57 -28.14 13.44
N SER A 743 8.53 -28.99 12.41
CA SER A 743 9.19 -28.88 11.09
C SER A 743 10.50 -29.63 10.83
N THR A 744 10.84 -30.66 11.61
CA THR A 744 12.04 -31.47 11.31
C THR A 744 11.73 -32.55 10.27
N ARG A 745 12.62 -32.69 9.26
CA ARG A 745 12.54 -33.72 8.22
C ARG A 745 13.51 -34.85 8.54
N CYS A 746 12.98 -36.04 8.82
CA CYS A 746 13.75 -37.25 9.07
C CYS A 746 13.79 -38.07 7.78
N VAL A 747 14.96 -38.15 7.15
CA VAL A 747 15.12 -38.84 5.88
C VAL A 747 16.33 -39.76 5.88
N LYS A 748 16.28 -40.83 5.08
CA LYS A 748 17.41 -41.68 4.73
C LYS A 748 17.66 -41.53 3.24
N GLY A 749 18.91 -41.35 2.82
CA GLY A 749 19.26 -41.09 1.43
C GLY A 749 20.44 -41.92 0.94
N LEU A 750 20.43 -42.26 -0.33
CA LEU A 750 21.52 -42.95 -1.05
C LEU A 750 22.25 -41.95 -1.95
N TYR A 751 23.58 -41.99 -1.98
CA TYR A 751 24.44 -40.99 -2.64
C TYR A 751 25.64 -41.68 -3.29
N LEU A 752 25.82 -41.64 -4.61
CA LEU A 752 26.80 -42.49 -5.30
C LEU A 752 28.24 -42.20 -4.88
N GLN A 753 28.62 -40.92 -4.84
CA GLN A 753 30.01 -40.52 -4.55
C GLN A 753 30.31 -40.59 -3.05
N ALA A 754 29.37 -40.19 -2.20
CA ALA A 754 29.55 -40.26 -0.75
C ALA A 754 29.71 -41.72 -0.28
N SER A 755 28.98 -42.65 -0.90
CA SER A 755 29.04 -44.08 -0.61
C SER A 755 30.39 -44.75 -0.95
N ARG A 756 31.26 -44.09 -1.72
CA ARG A 756 32.62 -44.56 -2.06
C ARG A 756 33.67 -44.24 -0.99
N ILE A 757 33.36 -43.39 0.00
CA ILE A 757 34.31 -43.12 1.08
C ILE A 757 34.30 -44.30 2.06
N ASN A 758 35.48 -44.81 2.42
CA ASN A 758 35.59 -46.00 3.25
C ASN A 758 35.38 -45.75 4.75
N HIS A 759 35.02 -46.81 5.47
CA HIS A 759 34.84 -46.76 6.91
C HIS A 759 36.18 -46.63 7.66
N SER A 760 36.22 -45.78 8.69
CA SER A 760 37.23 -45.84 9.75
C SER A 760 36.62 -45.52 11.10
N CYS A 761 37.09 -46.18 12.15
CA CYS A 761 36.73 -45.87 13.53
C CYS A 761 37.44 -44.63 14.09
N ILE A 762 38.39 -44.07 13.32
CA ILE A 762 39.09 -42.82 13.57
C ILE A 762 39.03 -41.95 12.30
N PRO A 763 37.81 -41.54 11.91
CA PRO A 763 37.60 -40.93 10.60
C PRO A 763 38.26 -39.55 10.50
N ASN A 764 38.72 -39.22 9.31
CA ASN A 764 39.24 -37.88 9.00
C ASN A 764 38.21 -37.01 8.24
N CYS A 765 37.02 -37.54 7.97
CA CYS A 765 35.90 -36.87 7.33
C CYS A 765 34.60 -37.03 8.13
N HIS A 766 33.73 -36.02 8.05
CA HIS A 766 32.39 -36.01 8.66
C HIS A 766 31.38 -35.53 7.63
N TRP A 767 30.22 -36.16 7.59
CA TRP A 767 29.15 -35.86 6.66
C TRP A 767 27.96 -35.22 7.37
N THR A 768 27.25 -34.32 6.68
CA THR A 768 25.99 -33.71 7.13
C THR A 768 24.99 -33.68 5.99
N ILE A 769 23.70 -33.79 6.30
CA ILE A 769 22.62 -33.67 5.32
C ILE A 769 21.88 -32.36 5.57
N THR A 770 21.78 -31.50 4.56
CA THR A 770 21.16 -30.17 4.69
C THR A 770 19.63 -30.27 4.53
N PRO A 771 18.82 -29.93 5.56
CA PRO A 771 17.36 -30.09 5.49
C PRO A 771 16.65 -29.06 4.60
N ILE A 772 17.33 -27.94 4.28
CA ILE A 772 16.74 -26.77 3.58
C ILE A 772 16.84 -26.91 2.04
N SER A 773 17.82 -27.67 1.52
CA SER A 773 18.15 -27.78 0.09
C SER A 773 18.18 -29.24 -0.35
N GLU A 774 17.06 -29.77 -0.82
CA GLU A 774 16.96 -31.05 -1.56
C GLU A 774 17.64 -32.28 -0.90
N TYR A 775 17.87 -32.23 0.43
CA TYR A 775 18.59 -33.25 1.19
C TYR A 775 20.02 -33.49 0.68
N GLN A 776 20.73 -32.45 0.27
CA GLN A 776 22.13 -32.57 -0.17
C GLN A 776 23.05 -33.06 0.97
N ILE A 777 23.90 -34.06 0.69
CA ILE A 777 24.96 -34.51 1.60
C ILE A 777 26.22 -33.69 1.37
N ARG A 778 26.81 -33.22 2.46
CA ARG A 778 28.08 -32.49 2.45
C ARG A 778 29.09 -33.21 3.33
N ILE A 779 30.26 -33.50 2.78
CA ILE A 779 31.36 -34.15 3.48
C ILE A 779 32.52 -33.16 3.64
N ARG A 780 33.01 -33.02 4.87
CA ARG A 780 34.11 -32.13 5.25
C ARG A 780 35.20 -32.90 5.99
N THR A 781 36.45 -32.48 5.82
CA THR A 781 37.57 -33.00 6.63
C THR A 781 37.45 -32.52 8.07
N THR A 782 37.60 -33.41 9.04
CA THR A 782 37.55 -33.10 10.48
C THR A 782 38.88 -32.57 11.00
N ARG A 783 39.98 -33.14 10.50
CA ARG A 783 41.37 -32.79 10.80
C ARG A 783 42.18 -32.57 9.53
N ALA A 784 43.46 -32.22 9.67
CA ALA A 784 44.37 -32.14 8.53
C ALA A 784 44.58 -33.55 7.94
N VAL A 785 44.53 -33.65 6.62
CA VAL A 785 44.73 -34.89 5.85
C VAL A 785 45.98 -34.71 4.99
N LYS A 786 46.93 -35.65 5.05
CA LYS A 786 48.17 -35.57 4.26
C LYS A 786 47.93 -36.07 2.82
N LYS A 787 48.76 -35.60 1.88
CA LYS A 787 48.84 -36.19 0.54
C LYS A 787 49.12 -37.70 0.65
N GLY A 788 48.33 -38.51 -0.04
CA GLY A 788 48.38 -39.97 -0.04
C GLY A 788 47.56 -40.63 1.08
N GLU A 789 46.96 -39.86 1.99
CA GLU A 789 46.14 -40.42 3.07
C GLU A 789 44.71 -40.71 2.56
N PRO A 790 44.14 -41.89 2.88
CA PRO A 790 42.77 -42.23 2.50
C PRO A 790 41.75 -41.37 3.23
N LEU A 791 40.71 -40.95 2.52
CA LEU A 791 39.56 -40.26 3.10
C LEU A 791 38.62 -41.30 3.69
N THR A 792 38.23 -41.11 4.95
CA THR A 792 37.39 -42.06 5.68
C THR A 792 36.36 -41.35 6.55
N HIS A 793 35.15 -41.91 6.63
CA HIS A 793 34.13 -41.50 7.59
C HIS A 793 33.63 -42.71 8.40
N SER A 794 32.86 -42.48 9.46
CA SER A 794 32.15 -43.59 10.11
C SER A 794 30.82 -43.85 9.41
N TYR A 795 30.53 -45.10 9.05
CA TYR A 795 29.26 -45.51 8.43
C TYR A 795 28.11 -45.40 9.41
N TRP A 796 28.41 -45.59 10.70
CA TRP A 796 27.43 -45.45 11.77
C TRP A 796 27.98 -44.54 12.85
N LEU A 797 27.51 -43.28 12.86
CA LEU A 797 27.93 -42.26 13.81
C LEU A 797 27.82 -42.68 15.30
N PRO A 798 26.78 -43.41 15.76
CA PRO A 798 26.69 -43.82 17.18
C PRO A 798 27.64 -44.95 17.60
N ILE A 799 28.32 -45.59 16.64
CA ILE A 799 29.16 -46.77 16.93
C ILE A 799 30.58 -46.35 17.35
N ILE A 800 31.01 -45.12 17.02
CA ILE A 800 32.33 -44.61 17.41
C ILE A 800 32.50 -44.61 18.94
N ASP A 801 31.40 -44.45 19.67
CA ASP A 801 31.36 -44.31 21.12
C ASP A 801 31.46 -45.63 21.89
N GLN A 802 31.52 -46.78 21.19
CA GLN A 802 31.65 -48.10 21.80
C GLN A 802 33.11 -48.58 21.84
N ALA A 803 33.41 -49.50 22.76
CA ALA A 803 34.66 -50.26 22.81
C ALA A 803 34.88 -51.11 21.55
N THR A 804 36.15 -51.45 21.27
CA THR A 804 36.57 -52.16 20.05
C THR A 804 35.79 -53.44 19.79
N LEU A 805 35.63 -54.33 20.78
CA LEU A 805 34.92 -55.61 20.58
C LEU A 805 33.43 -55.42 20.28
N ALA A 806 32.74 -54.60 21.09
CA ALA A 806 31.31 -54.31 20.91
C ALA A 806 31.03 -53.66 19.55
N ARG A 807 31.89 -52.72 19.15
CA ARG A 807 31.82 -52.08 17.84
C ARG A 807 32.08 -53.07 16.70
N ARG A 808 33.12 -53.88 16.78
CA ARG A 808 33.47 -54.83 15.70
C ARG A 808 32.37 -55.86 15.51
N GLU A 809 31.78 -56.34 16.59
CA GLU A 809 30.59 -57.20 16.55
C GLU A 809 29.43 -56.51 15.81
N LEU A 810 29.14 -55.25 16.13
CA LEU A 810 28.06 -54.49 15.49
C LEU A 810 28.33 -54.17 14.01
N ILE A 811 29.58 -53.84 13.64
CA ILE A 811 29.98 -53.63 12.25
C ILE A 811 29.87 -54.94 11.46
N GLN A 812 30.27 -56.08 12.04
CA GLN A 812 30.11 -57.38 11.40
C GLN A 812 28.63 -57.73 11.18
N GLN A 813 27.79 -57.53 12.21
CA GLN A 813 26.37 -57.85 12.17
C GLN A 813 25.57 -56.96 11.19
N LYS A 814 25.88 -55.66 11.13
CA LYS A 814 25.12 -54.69 10.31
C LYS A 814 25.75 -54.36 8.96
N GLY A 815 27.07 -54.37 8.93
CA GLY A 815 27.88 -53.92 7.81
C GLY A 815 28.48 -55.05 7.00
N TYR A 816 28.46 -56.28 7.50
CA TYR A 816 28.97 -57.45 6.76
C TYR A 816 30.48 -57.37 6.47
N PHE A 817 31.25 -56.62 7.27
CA PHE A 817 32.72 -56.56 7.18
C PHE A 817 33.40 -56.44 8.55
N ARG A 818 34.72 -56.67 8.62
CA ARG A 818 35.54 -56.49 9.83
C ARG A 818 36.44 -55.26 9.70
N CYS A 819 36.42 -54.38 10.69
CA CYS A 819 37.22 -53.14 10.67
C CYS A 819 38.56 -53.30 11.38
N GLU A 820 39.66 -53.14 10.64
CA GLU A 820 41.05 -53.27 11.14
C GLU A 820 41.80 -51.93 11.19
N CYS A 821 41.10 -50.81 11.41
CA CYS A 821 41.78 -49.51 11.52
C CYS A 821 42.71 -49.43 12.76
N ALA A 822 43.58 -48.42 12.83
CA ALA A 822 44.56 -48.28 13.91
C ALA A 822 43.96 -48.32 15.33
N ARG A 823 42.75 -47.77 15.53
CA ARG A 823 42.06 -47.88 16.83
C ARG A 823 41.59 -49.31 17.15
N CYS A 824 41.14 -50.07 16.15
CA CYS A 824 40.71 -51.45 16.35
C CYS A 824 41.88 -52.39 16.63
N GLN A 825 43.08 -52.06 16.16
CA GLN A 825 44.30 -52.86 16.40
C GLN A 825 44.96 -52.55 17.76
N ASP A 826 44.69 -51.38 18.33
CA ASP A 826 45.31 -50.93 19.58
C ASP A 826 44.54 -51.42 20.83
N PRO A 827 45.14 -52.23 21.72
CA PRO A 827 44.55 -52.67 22.98
C PRO A 827 44.08 -51.55 23.90
N THR A 828 44.73 -50.40 23.84
CA THR A 828 44.43 -49.24 24.68
C THR A 828 43.39 -48.32 24.04
N GLU A 829 42.98 -48.58 22.79
CA GLU A 829 42.11 -47.72 21.98
C GLU A 829 42.59 -46.27 21.93
N LEU A 830 43.83 -46.04 21.48
CA LEU A 830 44.50 -44.73 21.45
C LEU A 830 44.70 -44.11 22.84
N GLY A 831 44.97 -44.95 23.84
CA GLY A 831 45.13 -44.52 25.23
C GLY A 831 43.83 -44.11 25.93
N THR A 832 42.65 -44.39 25.34
CA THR A 832 41.37 -44.09 25.99
C THR A 832 40.96 -45.15 27.02
N TYR A 833 41.46 -46.39 26.90
CA TYR A 833 41.08 -47.54 27.74
C TYR A 833 39.56 -47.79 27.78
N MET A 834 38.86 -47.52 26.67
CA MET A 834 37.40 -47.68 26.56
C MET A 834 36.91 -49.11 26.82
N SER A 835 37.77 -50.12 26.62
CA SER A 835 37.52 -51.53 26.94
C SER A 835 37.98 -51.94 28.35
N GLY A 836 38.61 -51.05 29.12
CA GLY A 836 39.36 -51.39 30.34
C GLY A 836 38.50 -51.82 31.53
N VAL A 837 38.82 -52.97 32.11
CA VAL A 837 38.20 -53.49 33.34
C VAL A 837 39.20 -53.46 34.49
N VAL A 838 38.81 -52.92 35.64
CA VAL A 838 39.71 -52.74 36.79
C VAL A 838 40.22 -54.08 37.31
N CYS A 839 41.54 -54.20 37.46
CA CYS A 839 42.14 -55.35 38.09
C CYS A 839 41.96 -55.28 39.61
N LYS A 840 41.04 -56.08 40.15
CA LYS A 840 40.77 -56.14 41.61
C LYS A 840 42.04 -56.41 42.45
N ALA A 841 43.03 -57.13 41.90
CA ALA A 841 44.29 -57.38 42.60
C ALA A 841 45.17 -56.12 42.68
N CYS A 842 45.34 -55.39 41.57
CA CYS A 842 46.09 -54.13 41.55
C CYS A 842 45.41 -53.06 42.42
N ARG A 843 44.08 -52.94 42.33
CA ARG A 843 43.30 -52.01 43.16
C ARG A 843 43.47 -52.25 44.66
N ARG A 844 43.51 -53.52 45.09
CA ARG A 844 43.78 -53.88 46.51
C ARG A 844 45.20 -53.51 46.96
N ASN A 845 46.14 -53.48 46.02
CA ASN A 845 47.53 -53.11 46.26
C ASN A 845 47.79 -51.63 45.95
N GLU A 846 46.73 -50.80 45.85
CA GLU A 846 46.82 -49.36 45.57
C GLU A 846 47.63 -49.02 44.29
N THR A 847 47.59 -49.91 43.29
CA THR A 847 48.23 -49.72 41.98
C THR A 847 47.19 -49.67 40.86
N GLU A 848 47.43 -48.83 39.86
CA GLU A 848 46.53 -48.68 38.70
C GLU A 848 46.80 -49.79 37.66
N GLY A 849 45.89 -50.76 37.58
CA GLY A 849 45.98 -51.87 36.63
C GLY A 849 44.63 -52.21 36.02
N TYR A 850 44.60 -52.38 34.70
CA TYR A 850 43.39 -52.66 33.94
C TYR A 850 43.59 -53.88 33.04
N PHE A 851 42.60 -54.77 32.99
CA PHE A 851 42.56 -55.83 32.00
C PHE A 851 42.13 -55.25 30.65
N LEU A 852 42.95 -55.48 29.63
CA LEU A 852 42.71 -55.15 28.22
C LEU A 852 42.88 -56.40 27.36
N PRO A 853 42.22 -56.50 26.19
CA PRO A 853 42.46 -57.61 25.26
C PRO A 853 43.92 -57.60 24.79
N GLU A 854 44.58 -58.75 24.82
CA GLU A 854 45.94 -58.91 24.31
C GLU A 854 45.97 -58.82 22.78
N ASP A 855 44.98 -59.43 22.12
CA ASP A 855 44.66 -59.24 20.71
C ASP A 855 43.24 -58.67 20.59
N PRO A 856 43.07 -57.38 20.30
CA PRO A 856 41.75 -56.73 20.21
C PRO A 856 40.94 -57.14 18.97
N LEU A 857 41.57 -57.80 17.99
CA LEU A 857 40.89 -58.27 16.77
C LEU A 857 40.20 -59.62 16.97
N ASN A 858 40.66 -60.38 17.97
CA ASN A 858 40.12 -61.68 18.35
C ASN A 858 38.86 -61.51 19.22
N VAL A 859 37.72 -61.98 18.71
CA VAL A 859 36.39 -61.91 19.36
C VAL A 859 35.97 -63.24 19.99
N GLU A 860 36.83 -64.26 19.97
CA GLU A 860 36.53 -65.60 20.47
C GLU A 860 36.44 -65.63 22.00
N ALA A 861 35.69 -66.61 22.53
CA ALA A 861 35.44 -66.73 23.97
C ALA A 861 36.70 -67.02 24.80
N ASP A 862 37.74 -67.58 24.17
CA ASP A 862 39.05 -67.89 24.73
C ASP A 862 40.10 -66.79 24.51
N ALA A 863 39.73 -65.65 23.92
CA ALA A 863 40.63 -64.51 23.75
C ALA A 863 41.20 -64.04 25.10
N ARG A 864 42.52 -63.79 25.13
CA ARG A 864 43.27 -63.47 26.36
C ARG A 864 43.20 -61.98 26.66
N TRP A 865 42.97 -61.66 27.92
CA TRP A 865 42.97 -60.31 28.47
C TRP A 865 44.04 -60.16 29.52
N LYS A 866 44.92 -59.17 29.35
CA LYS A 866 46.12 -58.99 30.14
C LYS A 866 46.04 -57.72 30.97
N CYS A 867 46.41 -57.81 32.25
CA CYS A 867 46.47 -56.65 33.12
C CYS A 867 47.71 -55.79 32.82
N THR A 868 47.51 -54.47 32.64
CA THR A 868 48.57 -53.51 32.33
C THR A 868 49.63 -53.36 33.42
N CYS A 869 49.29 -53.63 34.68
CA CYS A 869 50.19 -53.51 35.83
C CYS A 869 50.79 -54.86 36.23
N CYS A 870 49.98 -55.79 36.76
CA CYS A 870 50.49 -57.05 37.32
C CYS A 870 50.64 -58.19 36.30
N GLN A 871 50.40 -57.95 35.01
CA GLN A 871 50.53 -58.93 33.92
C GLN A 871 49.67 -60.20 34.04
N LYS A 872 48.76 -60.29 35.04
CA LYS A 872 47.79 -61.38 35.17
C LYS A 872 46.92 -61.47 33.92
N ILE A 873 46.55 -62.70 33.55
CA ILE A 873 45.72 -62.99 32.38
C ILE A 873 44.38 -63.54 32.82
N LYS A 874 43.32 -63.13 32.12
CA LYS A 874 41.96 -63.67 32.18
C LYS A 874 41.46 -63.99 30.77
N LEU A 875 40.45 -64.83 30.65
CA LEU A 875 39.81 -65.12 29.36
C LEU A 875 38.61 -64.19 29.13
N ALA A 876 38.28 -63.93 27.86
CA ALA A 876 37.14 -63.09 27.49
C ALA A 876 35.83 -63.58 28.12
N LYS A 877 35.59 -64.89 28.17
CA LYS A 877 34.45 -65.50 28.88
C LYS A 877 34.32 -65.15 30.36
N GLU A 878 35.40 -64.70 31.02
CA GLU A 878 35.39 -64.27 32.42
C GLU A 878 35.14 -62.76 32.57
N ILE A 879 35.39 -61.97 31.53
CA ILE A 879 35.29 -60.50 31.56
C ILE A 879 34.00 -60.01 30.90
N LEU A 880 33.67 -60.51 29.71
CA LEU A 880 32.53 -60.06 28.91
C LEU A 880 31.17 -60.20 29.63
N PRO A 881 30.89 -61.26 30.42
CA PRO A 881 29.63 -61.33 31.17
C PRO A 881 29.43 -60.17 32.15
N VAL A 882 30.51 -59.68 32.79
CA VAL A 882 30.44 -58.52 33.71
C VAL A 882 30.01 -57.27 32.96
N ILE A 883 30.55 -57.06 31.75
CA ILE A 883 30.17 -55.94 30.88
C ILE A 883 28.71 -56.08 30.42
N LYS A 884 28.31 -57.28 29.98
CA LYS A 884 26.93 -57.58 29.54
C LYS A 884 25.89 -57.37 30.65
N GLU A 885 26.19 -57.79 31.87
CA GLU A 885 25.30 -57.58 33.03
C GLU A 885 25.09 -56.09 33.30
N LEU A 886 26.16 -55.28 33.29
CA LEU A 886 26.07 -53.83 33.45
C LEU A 886 25.29 -53.16 32.31
N GLN A 887 25.52 -53.58 31.07
CA GLN A 887 24.74 -53.12 29.91
C GLN A 887 23.24 -53.40 30.09
N GLN A 888 22.87 -54.61 30.52
CA GLN A 888 21.48 -55.00 30.74
C GLN A 888 20.84 -54.22 31.88
N ARG A 889 21.57 -53.97 32.98
CA ARG A 889 21.12 -53.11 34.09
C ARG A 889 20.75 -51.71 33.59
N ILE A 890 21.65 -51.10 32.81
CA ILE A 890 21.41 -49.76 32.23
C ILE A 890 20.24 -49.80 31.26
N HIS A 891 20.15 -50.80 30.38
CA HIS A 891 19.09 -50.88 29.38
C HIS A 891 17.70 -51.04 30.00
N LYS A 892 17.55 -51.91 31.01
CA LYS A 892 16.29 -52.12 31.75
C LYS A 892 15.81 -50.87 32.47
N GLN A 893 16.74 -50.07 32.99
CA GLN A 893 16.40 -48.88 33.77
C GLN A 893 16.22 -47.64 32.88
N ALA A 894 16.98 -47.53 31.79
CA ALA A 894 16.86 -46.46 30.80
C ALA A 894 15.61 -46.58 29.91
N SER A 895 15.12 -47.80 29.64
CA SER A 895 13.87 -48.01 28.88
C SER A 895 12.64 -47.47 29.61
N TRP A 896 12.64 -47.47 30.94
CA TRP A 896 11.58 -46.88 31.76
C TRP A 896 11.53 -45.35 31.68
N TYR A 897 12.70 -44.69 31.68
CA TYR A 897 12.78 -43.22 31.59
C TYR A 897 12.53 -42.68 30.18
N ARG A 898 12.72 -43.49 29.13
CA ARG A 898 12.52 -43.09 27.72
C ARG A 898 11.06 -42.70 27.37
N ARG A 899 10.09 -43.07 28.22
CA ARG A 899 8.64 -42.84 28.00
C ARG A 899 8.05 -41.65 28.78
N LYS A 900 8.84 -40.94 29.58
CA LYS A 900 8.41 -39.75 30.32
C LYS A 900 9.37 -38.58 30.06
N PRO A 901 8.92 -37.32 30.15
CA PRO A 901 9.85 -36.19 30.15
C PRO A 901 10.91 -36.41 31.24
N PHE A 902 12.20 -36.23 30.88
CA PHE A 902 13.33 -36.60 31.72
C PHE A 902 13.19 -36.00 33.14
N ASP A 903 13.39 -36.82 34.16
CA ASP A 903 13.17 -36.50 35.59
C ASP A 903 14.55 -36.32 36.28
N GLU A 904 14.69 -35.39 37.25
CA GLU A 904 15.91 -35.24 38.06
C GLU A 904 16.34 -36.57 38.71
N ARG A 905 15.38 -37.45 39.04
CA ARG A 905 15.62 -38.80 39.56
C ARG A 905 16.47 -39.67 38.63
N PHE A 906 16.37 -39.46 37.30
CA PHE A 906 17.21 -40.17 36.34
C PHE A 906 18.68 -39.72 36.44
N ILE A 907 18.90 -38.43 36.65
CA ILE A 907 20.25 -37.88 36.78
C ILE A 907 20.90 -38.35 38.07
N ASP A 908 20.16 -38.40 39.18
CA ASP A 908 20.67 -38.95 40.45
C ASP A 908 21.02 -40.43 40.33
N PHE A 909 20.19 -41.20 39.61
CA PHE A 909 20.52 -42.58 39.27
C PHE A 909 21.82 -42.67 38.46
N CYS A 910 21.98 -41.85 37.41
CA CYS A 910 23.19 -41.84 36.60
C CYS A 910 24.44 -41.44 37.41
N LYS A 911 24.33 -40.42 38.28
CA LYS A 911 25.40 -40.00 39.20
C LYS A 911 25.84 -41.13 40.12
N SER A 912 24.87 -41.78 40.77
CA SER A 912 25.10 -42.92 41.67
C SER A 912 25.78 -44.07 40.94
N LEU A 913 25.29 -44.41 39.75
CA LEU A 913 25.84 -45.48 38.93
C LEU A 913 27.29 -45.19 38.51
N VAL A 914 27.60 -43.97 38.05
CA VAL A 914 28.97 -43.57 37.68
C VAL A 914 29.91 -43.70 38.88
N ASN A 915 29.49 -43.27 40.07
CA ASN A 915 30.29 -43.39 41.29
C ASN A 915 30.49 -44.86 41.74
N GLU A 916 29.50 -45.73 41.51
CA GLU A 916 29.59 -47.18 41.81
C GLU A 916 30.60 -47.90 40.90
N ILE A 917 30.64 -47.56 39.60
CA ILE A 917 31.37 -48.35 38.60
C ILE A 917 32.73 -47.75 38.19
N SER A 918 32.86 -46.42 38.17
CA SER A 918 34.04 -45.70 37.66
C SER A 918 35.23 -45.83 38.60
N GLY A 919 36.36 -46.37 38.12
CA GLY A 919 37.55 -46.66 38.92
C GLY A 919 37.39 -47.84 39.89
N VAL A 920 36.18 -48.37 40.04
CA VAL A 920 35.87 -49.49 40.93
C VAL A 920 35.89 -50.81 40.17
N THR A 921 35.10 -50.87 39.09
CA THR A 921 34.89 -52.06 38.25
C THR A 921 35.38 -51.81 36.84
N LEU A 922 35.15 -50.61 36.32
CA LEU A 922 35.51 -50.22 34.95
C LEU A 922 36.49 -49.04 34.98
N HIS A 923 37.30 -48.92 33.94
CA HIS A 923 38.15 -47.74 33.74
C HIS A 923 37.29 -46.46 33.69
N PRO A 924 37.72 -45.30 34.21
CA PRO A 924 36.91 -44.07 34.19
C PRO A 924 36.45 -43.59 32.80
N ASN A 925 37.19 -43.97 31.75
CA ASN A 925 36.86 -43.69 30.35
C ASN A 925 36.16 -44.85 29.64
N HIS A 926 35.75 -45.90 30.37
CA HIS A 926 35.10 -47.05 29.76
C HIS A 926 33.82 -46.61 29.03
N TRP A 927 33.56 -47.19 27.86
CA TRP A 927 32.50 -46.74 26.95
C TRP A 927 31.09 -46.73 27.59
N ILE A 928 30.81 -47.64 28.53
CA ILE A 928 29.58 -47.65 29.34
C ILE A 928 29.44 -46.36 30.18
N ILE A 929 30.51 -45.96 30.88
CA ILE A 929 30.50 -44.74 31.72
C ILE A 929 30.34 -43.52 30.84
N LYS A 930 31.08 -43.47 29.72
CA LYS A 930 30.94 -42.43 28.70
C LYS A 930 29.49 -42.31 28.23
N CYS A 931 28.85 -43.42 27.86
CA CYS A 931 27.45 -43.46 27.45
C CYS A 931 26.50 -42.92 28.53
N VAL A 932 26.70 -43.29 29.80
CA VAL A 932 25.90 -42.74 30.92
C VAL A 932 26.11 -41.23 31.06
N MET A 933 27.35 -40.75 30.98
CA MET A 933 27.66 -39.31 31.03
C MET A 933 27.05 -38.55 29.85
N GLU A 934 27.00 -39.12 28.64
CA GLU A 934 26.35 -38.50 27.49
C GLU A 934 24.85 -38.33 27.69
N HIS A 935 24.18 -39.33 28.27
CA HIS A 935 22.76 -39.21 28.63
C HIS A 935 22.52 -38.13 29.69
N VAL A 936 23.44 -38.00 30.65
CA VAL A 936 23.42 -36.92 31.66
C VAL A 936 23.56 -35.57 30.95
N VAL A 937 24.59 -35.35 30.13
CA VAL A 937 24.79 -34.04 29.48
C VAL A 937 23.68 -33.71 28.45
N ALA A 938 23.09 -34.72 27.79
CA ALA A 938 21.94 -34.55 26.91
C ALA A 938 20.68 -34.01 27.61
N TYR A 939 20.53 -34.22 28.92
CA TYR A 939 19.42 -33.67 29.71
C TYR A 939 19.28 -32.15 29.61
N LEU A 940 20.41 -31.43 29.63
CA LEU A 940 20.47 -29.96 29.50
C LEU A 940 19.86 -29.44 28.20
N ILE A 941 19.99 -30.23 27.13
CA ILE A 941 19.41 -29.87 25.82
C ILE A 941 17.89 -29.83 25.95
N CYS A 942 17.29 -30.87 26.53
CA CYS A 942 15.84 -31.03 26.63
C CYS A 942 15.15 -30.12 27.67
N HIS A 943 15.86 -29.63 28.68
CA HIS A 943 15.30 -28.86 29.79
C HIS A 943 15.83 -27.42 29.81
N ARG A 944 15.54 -26.64 28.76
CA ARG A 944 15.91 -25.20 28.68
C ARG A 944 15.14 -24.31 29.67
N GLU A 945 14.13 -24.84 30.37
CA GLU A 945 13.12 -24.06 31.08
C GLU A 945 13.15 -24.18 32.62
N THR A 946 14.01 -25.03 33.19
CA THR A 946 14.07 -25.23 34.64
C THR A 946 15.28 -24.53 35.29
N THR A 947 15.07 -24.00 36.49
CA THR A 947 16.12 -23.52 37.38
C THR A 947 17.01 -24.69 37.79
N MET A 948 18.16 -24.84 37.13
CA MET A 948 19.16 -25.85 37.49
C MET A 948 19.94 -25.42 38.73
N SER A 949 20.15 -26.35 39.67
CA SER A 949 20.99 -26.10 40.87
C SER A 949 22.48 -25.94 40.49
N LEU A 950 23.23 -25.17 41.28
CA LEU A 950 24.66 -24.96 41.05
C LEU A 950 25.45 -26.28 41.05
N GLU A 951 25.16 -27.17 42.01
CA GLU A 951 25.79 -28.49 42.12
C GLU A 951 25.55 -29.36 40.89
N LEU A 952 24.34 -29.33 40.35
CA LEU A 952 24.00 -30.07 39.13
C LEU A 952 24.75 -29.50 37.91
N SER A 953 24.86 -28.17 37.82
CA SER A 953 25.66 -27.52 36.79
C SER A 953 27.15 -27.87 36.85
N GLU A 954 27.74 -27.89 38.05
CA GLU A 954 29.14 -28.30 38.25
C GLU A 954 29.38 -29.75 37.80
N TYR A 955 28.43 -30.65 38.10
CA TYR A 955 28.50 -32.03 37.63
C TYR A 955 28.44 -32.12 36.10
N PHE A 956 27.58 -31.34 35.43
CA PHE A 956 27.53 -31.30 33.96
C PHE A 956 28.84 -30.79 33.35
N VAL A 957 29.44 -29.74 33.92
CA VAL A 957 30.74 -29.24 33.46
C VAL A 957 31.82 -30.31 33.60
N LYS A 958 31.83 -31.04 34.73
CA LYS A 958 32.74 -32.18 34.95
C LYS A 958 32.56 -33.27 33.89
N CYS A 959 31.32 -33.71 33.65
CA CYS A 959 31.01 -34.71 32.63
C CYS A 959 31.39 -34.23 31.23
N GLY A 960 31.03 -33.01 30.84
CA GLY A 960 31.34 -32.48 29.52
C GLY A 960 32.85 -32.35 29.26
N LYS A 961 33.64 -31.87 30.25
CA LYS A 961 35.11 -31.80 30.13
C LYS A 961 35.74 -33.19 30.01
N HIS A 962 35.21 -34.19 30.74
CA HIS A 962 35.64 -35.60 30.63
C HIS A 962 35.28 -36.21 29.27
N LEU A 963 34.09 -35.94 28.74
CA LEU A 963 33.70 -36.40 27.41
C LEU A 963 34.57 -35.76 26.31
N LEU A 964 34.89 -34.46 26.42
CA LEU A 964 35.77 -33.79 25.46
C LEU A 964 37.17 -34.40 25.42
N SER A 965 37.76 -34.77 26.56
CA SER A 965 39.11 -35.37 26.59
C SER A 965 39.16 -36.73 25.88
N ILE A 966 38.05 -37.49 25.92
CA ILE A 966 37.91 -38.74 25.15
C ILE A 966 37.70 -38.43 23.66
N LEU A 967 36.84 -37.46 23.32
CA LEU A 967 36.55 -37.08 21.93
C LEU A 967 37.76 -36.45 21.22
N ASP A 968 38.66 -35.79 21.96
CA ASP A 968 39.94 -35.26 21.45
C ASP A 968 40.80 -36.38 20.84
N LEU A 969 40.71 -37.61 21.37
CA LEU A 969 41.46 -38.77 20.88
C LEU A 969 40.71 -39.53 19.80
N LEU A 970 39.40 -39.72 19.97
CA LEU A 970 38.59 -40.59 19.09
C LEU A 970 38.11 -39.91 17.81
N THR A 971 37.72 -38.63 17.90
CA THR A 971 37.15 -37.86 16.80
C THR A 971 37.66 -36.42 16.82
N PRO A 972 38.99 -36.21 16.63
CA PRO A 972 39.59 -34.90 16.73
C PRO A 972 39.07 -33.94 15.65
N GLY A 973 39.06 -32.65 16.01
CA GLY A 973 38.73 -31.56 15.10
C GLY A 973 37.23 -31.27 14.99
N ILE A 974 36.74 -31.01 13.78
CA ILE A 974 35.41 -30.42 13.55
C ILE A 974 34.35 -31.52 13.34
N THR A 975 33.65 -31.91 14.41
CA THR A 975 32.64 -33.00 14.39
C THR A 975 31.36 -32.65 15.16
N CYS A 976 30.22 -33.23 14.74
CA CYS A 976 28.92 -33.08 15.43
C CYS A 976 29.01 -33.41 16.94
N SER A 977 29.57 -34.56 17.30
CA SER A 977 29.59 -35.04 18.69
C SER A 977 30.38 -34.07 19.58
N ARG A 978 31.51 -33.56 19.09
CA ARG A 978 32.31 -32.57 19.82
C ARG A 978 31.57 -31.24 19.94
N ALA A 979 31.02 -30.73 18.84
CA ALA A 979 30.27 -29.48 18.84
C ALA A 979 29.06 -29.53 19.80
N GLY A 980 28.37 -30.68 19.86
CA GLY A 980 27.28 -30.94 20.81
C GLY A 980 27.74 -30.82 22.27
N VAL A 981 28.82 -31.50 22.64
CA VAL A 981 29.39 -31.43 24.00
C VAL A 981 29.89 -30.02 24.33
N GLN A 982 30.53 -29.32 23.39
CA GLN A 982 30.98 -27.94 23.57
C GLN A 982 29.81 -26.97 23.77
N TYR A 983 28.74 -27.12 22.99
CA TYR A 983 27.52 -26.32 23.14
C TYR A 983 26.87 -26.56 24.52
N GLN A 984 26.77 -27.83 24.94
CA GLN A 984 26.22 -28.20 26.25
C GLN A 984 27.07 -27.61 27.40
N LEU A 985 28.40 -27.68 27.29
CA LEU A 985 29.32 -27.07 28.25
C LEU A 985 29.15 -25.55 28.34
N SER A 986 29.01 -24.86 27.21
CA SER A 986 28.75 -23.41 27.21
C SER A 986 27.44 -23.07 27.92
N SER A 987 26.39 -23.89 27.70
CA SER A 987 25.10 -23.72 28.37
C SER A 987 25.23 -23.90 29.88
N ALA A 988 25.89 -24.97 30.34
CA ALA A 988 26.10 -25.23 31.77
C ALA A 988 26.88 -24.09 32.46
N LEU A 989 27.97 -23.63 31.84
CA LEU A 989 28.78 -22.51 32.33
C LEU A 989 27.97 -21.20 32.40
N TYR A 990 27.15 -20.93 31.39
CA TYR A 990 26.25 -19.78 31.39
C TYR A 990 25.23 -19.84 32.54
N TYR A 991 24.67 -21.01 32.84
CA TYR A 991 23.79 -21.18 34.00
C TYR A 991 24.51 -20.95 35.34
N GLN A 992 25.78 -21.37 35.48
CA GLN A 992 26.56 -21.05 36.69
C GLN A 992 26.72 -19.53 36.87
N GLN A 993 26.90 -18.80 35.77
CA GLN A 993 27.06 -17.35 35.80
C GLN A 993 25.75 -16.63 36.14
N LEU A 994 24.61 -17.16 35.67
CA LEU A 994 23.28 -16.65 36.03
C LEU A 994 22.94 -16.92 37.50
N SER A 995 23.27 -18.10 38.04
CA SER A 995 22.96 -18.45 39.44
C SER A 995 23.86 -17.72 40.46
N GLN A 996 25.04 -17.25 40.03
CA GLN A 996 25.95 -16.43 40.84
C GLN A 996 25.58 -14.93 40.91
N GLN A 997 24.41 -14.51 40.41
CA GLN A 997 23.94 -13.10 40.37
C GLN A 997 23.90 -12.33 41.73
N CYS A 998 24.32 -12.93 42.85
CA CYS A 998 24.49 -12.22 44.13
C CYS A 998 25.96 -11.95 44.54
N GLN A 999 26.98 -12.61 43.98
CA GLN A 999 28.39 -12.40 44.41
C GLN A 999 29.39 -12.60 43.26
N GLN A 1000 29.86 -11.48 42.68
CA GLN A 1000 30.95 -11.33 41.69
C GLN A 1000 30.80 -12.04 40.33
N PHE A 1001 30.93 -11.25 39.26
CA PHE A 1001 30.98 -11.72 37.87
C PHE A 1001 32.35 -12.38 37.57
N ASP A 1002 32.37 -13.69 37.32
CA ASP A 1002 33.59 -14.45 37.00
C ASP A 1002 33.93 -14.36 35.50
N LEU A 1003 34.86 -13.47 35.16
CA LEU A 1003 35.37 -13.24 33.80
C LEU A 1003 35.93 -14.52 33.15
N ARG A 1004 36.57 -15.41 33.93
CA ARG A 1004 37.22 -16.61 33.39
C ARG A 1004 36.19 -17.61 32.89
N LYS A 1005 35.08 -17.79 33.63
CA LYS A 1005 33.96 -18.65 33.20
C LYS A 1005 33.25 -18.09 31.97
N SER A 1006 33.15 -16.77 31.86
CA SER A 1006 32.60 -16.10 30.68
C SER A 1006 33.46 -16.34 29.44
N GLU A 1007 34.79 -16.25 29.56
CA GLU A 1007 35.72 -16.56 28.47
C GLU A 1007 35.68 -18.04 28.07
N GLU A 1008 35.63 -18.97 29.03
CA GLU A 1008 35.47 -20.41 28.76
C GLU A 1008 34.14 -20.70 28.05
N CYS A 1009 33.03 -20.09 28.49
CA CYS A 1009 31.72 -20.21 27.86
C CYS A 1009 31.76 -19.73 26.41
N GLU A 1010 32.33 -18.55 26.16
CA GLU A 1010 32.46 -17.97 24.83
C GLU A 1010 33.38 -18.82 23.94
N MET A 1011 34.49 -19.33 24.48
CA MET A 1011 35.40 -20.23 23.77
C MET A 1011 34.67 -21.49 23.30
N PHE A 1012 33.98 -22.21 24.19
CA PHE A 1012 33.25 -23.43 23.81
C PHE A 1012 32.12 -23.15 22.83
N LEU A 1013 31.41 -22.02 22.98
CA LEU A 1013 30.37 -21.61 22.03
C LEU A 1013 30.97 -21.29 20.66
N ARG A 1014 32.06 -20.53 20.60
CA ARG A 1014 32.77 -20.23 19.35
C ARG A 1014 33.27 -21.49 18.66
N GLU A 1015 33.75 -22.48 19.40
CA GLU A 1015 34.18 -23.76 18.84
C GLU A 1015 33.01 -24.60 18.33
N ALA A 1016 31.91 -24.68 19.07
CA ALA A 1016 30.68 -25.33 18.63
C ALA A 1016 30.14 -24.70 17.33
N LEU A 1017 30.18 -23.37 17.21
CA LEU A 1017 29.72 -22.63 16.03
C LEU A 1017 30.63 -22.78 14.79
N LYS A 1018 31.81 -23.41 14.90
CA LYS A 1018 32.65 -23.73 13.71
C LYS A 1018 32.00 -24.82 12.84
N PHE A 1019 31.09 -25.61 13.40
CA PHE A 1019 30.34 -26.65 12.71
C PHE A 1019 29.01 -26.11 12.17
#